data_AF-A0AA36FKW9-F1
#
_entry.id   AF-A0AA36FKW9-F1
#
_cell.length_a   1.000
_cell.length_b   1.000
_cell.length_c   1.000
_cell.angle_alpha   90.00
_cell.angle_beta   90.00
_cell.angle_gamma   90.00
#
_symmetry.space_group_name_H-M   'P 1'
#
loop_
_entity.id
_entity.type
_entity.pdbx_description
1 polymer ?
#
loop_
_entity_poly.entity_id
_entity_poly.type
_entity_poly.pdbx_seq_one_letter_code
_entity_poly.pdbx_strand_id
1 'polypeptide(L)'
;MCVYIHTHTQTHTHTHRYICLYTIQMFPEMLPTLFEILTLVLLLQFHGSDSCLGTCKPLKSKPPPHIFRLLPQMFKARIQLTDVMRNQTTLVEEYYDMTKLKAGSITEYRRHRKKTQIFDYKHQKIVYYNATSCWVSPLSSKANFDIPFKSCVDIFRLNTNFEAQVADAVIDGIPVKAVRSCVCEPSLNMTIEYFLRADTAFLSLETTGPVRVEMKGIVKRRNGKTEPFTYIYQFLTFDPTPTIDEDVFQVPQGVICNTSIYYHQLPNILPQFTTHGEIINTRNHRLSVFNVLFDWQEKLMRLEFYPEVHGNSSDRSIRMITDYRLGIQYNLDNNFRPCLIKPSYTSLTDLEKLSWSHVLHVDDIYSLMTLNTAMYNYKGKLKVRGLTVDVWGRKSTITGGITINREYYFLKTLHTAVPIGIFQKAFRLPNNNNKNNEDKDDDDDDDDDGTVELINESWIHLYGYVQGHVHLDNFNIESCFHLRDRFYINFQLEDKFDIYIKGYESLIFPSLRNSLARAANVSSVRISNIQIGRLSSDLMVVQFTLLDAPSIPGSLKTRYTPIPLEEAYSNLKSHKEIEFKVLYPLMHEKVFRFHTNQLQSLVREFSSSSTDPTRRGAMVGLGLGMLFIGVCSGLLAGYFIYRRVLSADIPYELTKFTMGDQTENTLRKLILQKLALSYSTPKWDEEGVDNKRCKYVRDDGSRREMSEKRSPSQPTTKQKRHKGDPKNWEIIRKRDVLDKHIFYTRFNAYEDKIDLLINSRKEICTFLKE
;
A
#
# COMPACT_ATOMS: atom_id res chain seq x y z
N MET A 1 -61.23 -4.29 1.59
CA MET A 1 -59.85 -4.02 1.09
C MET A 1 -58.98 -3.81 2.32
N CYS A 2 -58.10 -4.77 2.66
CA CYS A 2 -57.24 -4.67 3.85
C CYS A 2 -55.90 -4.04 3.45
N VAL A 3 -55.54 -2.94 4.12
CA VAL A 3 -54.26 -2.26 3.91
C VAL A 3 -53.34 -2.62 5.07
N TYR A 4 -52.18 -3.18 4.75
CA TYR A 4 -51.14 -3.55 5.71
C TYR A 4 -50.22 -2.34 5.92
N ILE A 5 -50.12 -1.83 7.14
CA ILE A 5 -49.21 -0.71 7.47
C ILE A 5 -48.24 -1.17 8.55
N HIS A 6 -46.95 -1.09 8.24
CA HIS A 6 -45.87 -1.44 9.15
C HIS A 6 -45.22 -0.16 9.68
N THR A 7 -45.36 0.10 10.98
CA THR A 7 -44.70 1.24 11.65
C THR A 7 -43.66 0.73 12.63
N HIS A 8 -42.43 1.22 12.47
CA HIS A 8 -41.28 0.87 13.31
C HIS A 8 -41.11 1.97 14.38
N THR A 9 -41.27 1.63 15.65
CA THR A 9 -40.83 2.46 16.79
C THR A 9 -39.86 1.66 17.65
N GLN A 10 -38.77 2.32 18.05
CA GLN A 10 -37.74 1.76 18.92
C GLN A 10 -38.30 1.59 20.34
N THR A 11 -38.72 0.38 20.67
CA THR A 11 -38.45 -0.35 21.93
C THR A 11 -39.23 -1.66 21.91
N HIS A 12 -38.60 -2.73 22.40
CA HIS A 12 -39.07 -4.11 22.30
C HIS A 12 -40.46 -4.31 22.95
N THR A 13 -41.48 -4.52 22.13
CA THR A 13 -42.59 -5.50 22.33
C THR A 13 -43.50 -5.48 21.10
N HIS A 14 -43.63 -6.61 20.39
CA HIS A 14 -44.51 -6.74 19.23
C HIS A 14 -45.95 -7.02 19.67
N THR A 15 -46.89 -6.14 19.31
CA THR A 15 -48.33 -6.42 19.36
C THR A 15 -48.94 -6.23 17.97
N HIS A 16 -49.62 -7.26 17.48
CA HIS A 16 -50.34 -7.23 16.20
C HIS A 16 -51.78 -6.76 16.43
N ARG A 17 -52.23 -5.74 15.68
CA ARG A 17 -53.65 -5.35 15.61
C ARG A 17 -54.14 -5.42 14.17
N TYR A 18 -55.25 -6.13 13.97
CA TYR A 18 -56.04 -6.11 12.75
C TYR A 18 -57.23 -5.17 12.97
N ILE A 19 -57.46 -4.24 12.04
CA ILE A 19 -58.68 -3.44 12.00
C ILE A 19 -59.49 -3.91 10.80
N CYS A 20 -60.61 -4.59 11.07
CA CYS A 20 -61.63 -4.88 10.05
C CYS A 20 -62.58 -3.70 9.96
N LEU A 21 -62.73 -3.14 8.76
CA LEU A 21 -63.77 -2.15 8.43
C LEU A 21 -65.13 -2.87 8.39
N TYR A 22 -65.93 -2.65 9.43
CA TYR A 22 -67.36 -2.93 9.39
C TYR A 22 -68.06 -1.93 8.46
N THR A 23 -68.99 -2.44 7.67
CA THR A 23 -69.93 -1.71 6.82
C THR A 23 -70.67 -0.64 7.61
N ILE A 24 -70.38 0.64 7.31
CA ILE A 24 -71.18 1.77 7.77
C ILE A 24 -72.36 1.91 6.82
N GLN A 25 -73.54 1.54 7.33
CA GLN A 25 -74.83 1.84 6.74
C GLN A 25 -75.08 3.34 6.93
N MET A 26 -74.78 4.15 5.91
CA MET A 26 -75.00 5.61 5.96
C MET A 26 -76.48 5.93 5.75
N PHE A 27 -77.02 6.78 6.62
CA PHE A 27 -78.35 7.39 6.52
C PHE A 27 -78.46 8.29 5.27
N PRO A 28 -79.60 8.31 4.55
CA PRO A 28 -79.77 9.11 3.33
C PRO A 28 -79.76 10.63 3.54
N GLU A 29 -79.89 11.10 4.79
CA GLU A 29 -80.06 12.53 5.10
C GLU A 29 -78.74 13.30 5.24
N MET A 30 -77.58 12.63 5.24
CA MET A 30 -76.27 13.28 5.35
C MET A 30 -75.55 13.48 4.00
N LEU A 31 -76.12 13.03 2.88
CA LEU A 31 -75.51 13.18 1.56
C LEU A 31 -75.31 14.66 1.13
N PRO A 32 -76.24 15.60 1.38
CA PRO A 32 -76.09 16.99 0.93
C PRO A 32 -74.96 17.72 1.66
N THR A 33 -74.85 17.52 2.97
CA THR A 33 -73.81 18.16 3.80
C THR A 33 -72.43 17.58 3.54
N LEU A 34 -72.33 16.27 3.25
CA LEU A 34 -71.06 15.68 2.86
C LEU A 34 -70.63 16.16 1.47
N PHE A 35 -71.58 16.36 0.54
CA PHE A 35 -71.29 16.90 -0.79
C PHE A 35 -70.84 18.36 -0.71
N GLU A 36 -71.47 19.19 0.13
CA GLU A 36 -71.05 20.58 0.38
C GLU A 36 -69.68 20.66 1.05
N ILE A 37 -69.37 19.81 2.03
CA ILE A 37 -68.04 19.76 2.65
C ILE A 37 -66.99 19.28 1.64
N LEU A 38 -67.32 18.28 0.81
CA LEU A 38 -66.41 17.81 -0.23
C LEU A 38 -66.18 18.88 -1.31
N THR A 39 -67.21 19.64 -1.70
CA THR A 39 -67.05 20.77 -2.63
C THR A 39 -66.30 21.93 -2.00
N LEU A 40 -66.49 22.22 -0.70
CA LEU A 40 -65.72 23.24 -0.01
C LEU A 40 -64.24 22.84 0.13
N VAL A 41 -63.96 21.55 0.41
CA VAL A 41 -62.59 21.01 0.47
C VAL A 41 -61.95 20.98 -0.92
N LEU A 42 -62.70 20.64 -1.97
CA LEU A 42 -62.22 20.72 -3.37
C LEU A 42 -61.99 22.18 -3.79
N LEU A 43 -62.88 23.11 -3.47
CA LEU A 43 -62.73 24.55 -3.76
C LEU A 43 -61.59 25.19 -2.97
N LEU A 44 -61.35 24.76 -1.73
CA LEU A 44 -60.19 25.18 -0.92
C LEU A 44 -58.88 24.58 -1.42
N GLN A 45 -58.88 23.40 -2.06
CA GLN A 45 -57.70 22.86 -2.74
C GLN A 45 -57.40 23.57 -4.08
N PHE A 46 -58.41 24.14 -4.75
CA PHE A 46 -58.22 24.89 -6.01
C PHE A 46 -57.82 26.36 -5.82
N HIS A 47 -58.00 26.96 -4.64
CA HIS A 47 -57.61 28.36 -4.38
C HIS A 47 -56.16 28.56 -3.87
N GLY A 48 -55.34 27.50 -3.85
CA GLY A 48 -53.95 27.58 -3.35
C GLY A 48 -52.87 28.00 -4.36
N SER A 49 -53.17 28.16 -5.65
CA SER A 49 -52.15 28.29 -6.70
C SER A 49 -51.82 29.71 -7.18
N ASP A 50 -52.51 30.76 -6.71
CA ASP A 50 -52.33 32.13 -7.23
C ASP A 50 -51.12 32.90 -6.65
N SER A 51 -50.20 32.23 -5.97
CA SER A 51 -49.03 32.87 -5.33
C SER A 51 -47.87 33.21 -6.28
N CYS A 52 -48.00 32.96 -7.60
CA CYS A 52 -46.99 33.33 -8.60
C CYS A 52 -47.09 34.77 -9.15
N LEU A 53 -47.74 35.68 -8.43
CA LEU A 53 -48.20 36.98 -8.96
C LEU A 53 -47.11 38.06 -9.23
N GLY A 54 -45.82 37.76 -9.08
CA GLY A 54 -44.77 38.80 -9.07
C GLY A 54 -43.78 38.83 -10.24
N THR A 55 -43.24 37.67 -10.62
CA THR A 55 -41.99 37.63 -11.43
C THR A 55 -42.08 36.81 -12.71
N CYS A 56 -43.08 35.94 -12.83
CA CYS A 56 -43.30 35.23 -14.09
C CYS A 56 -44.78 35.15 -14.43
N LYS A 57 -45.16 35.82 -15.53
CA LYS A 57 -46.46 35.60 -16.16
C LYS A 57 -46.25 34.61 -17.30
N PRO A 58 -46.87 33.42 -17.27
CA PRO A 58 -46.87 32.55 -18.42
C PRO A 58 -47.47 33.31 -19.62
N LEU A 59 -46.68 33.46 -20.67
CA LEU A 59 -47.10 34.00 -21.95
C LEU A 59 -47.82 32.90 -22.73
N LYS A 60 -49.14 33.02 -22.83
CA LYS A 60 -50.00 32.25 -23.76
C LYS A 60 -49.36 32.19 -25.14
N SER A 61 -48.59 31.15 -25.43
CA SER A 61 -47.88 30.99 -26.70
C SER A 61 -47.78 29.51 -27.09
N LYS A 62 -47.59 29.30 -28.40
CA LYS A 62 -47.62 28.01 -29.11
C LYS A 62 -46.79 26.93 -28.40
N PRO A 63 -47.15 25.64 -28.56
CA PRO A 63 -46.45 24.52 -27.92
C PRO A 63 -44.94 24.65 -28.15
N PRO A 64 -44.13 24.47 -27.10
CA PRO A 64 -42.70 24.74 -27.16
C PRO A 64 -42.07 23.84 -28.24
N PRO A 65 -41.13 24.38 -29.04
CA PRO A 65 -40.35 23.57 -29.95
C PRO A 65 -39.64 22.42 -29.19
N HIS A 66 -39.54 21.24 -29.82
CA HIS A 66 -39.00 19.96 -29.27
C HIS A 66 -37.54 19.99 -28.75
N ILE A 67 -36.95 21.17 -28.67
CA ILE A 67 -35.53 21.53 -28.47
C ILE A 67 -34.88 20.93 -27.22
N PHE A 68 -35.67 20.54 -26.21
CA PHE A 68 -35.12 20.13 -24.90
C PHE A 68 -35.53 18.75 -24.40
N ARG A 69 -36.08 17.88 -25.27
CA ARG A 69 -36.52 16.55 -24.81
C ARG A 69 -35.40 15.60 -24.41
N LEU A 70 -34.16 15.87 -24.79
CA LEU A 70 -33.05 14.95 -24.55
C LEU A 70 -31.97 15.64 -23.73
N LEU A 71 -31.87 15.22 -22.47
CA LEU A 71 -30.74 15.55 -21.60
C LEU A 71 -29.55 14.71 -22.04
N PRO A 72 -28.35 15.31 -22.22
CA PRO A 72 -27.16 14.54 -22.50
C PRO A 72 -26.96 13.52 -21.39
N GLN A 73 -26.93 12.24 -21.76
CA GLN A 73 -26.75 11.14 -20.82
C GLN A 73 -25.30 11.05 -20.30
N MET A 74 -24.40 11.82 -20.90
CA MET A 74 -23.01 11.97 -20.50
C MET A 74 -22.55 13.37 -20.88
N PHE A 75 -21.74 14.03 -20.04
CA PHE A 75 -21.07 15.27 -20.43
C PHE A 75 -19.91 15.60 -19.49
N LYS A 76 -19.06 16.53 -19.94
CA LYS A 76 -18.03 17.20 -19.16
C LYS A 76 -18.18 18.70 -19.33
N ALA A 77 -18.27 19.42 -18.22
CA ALA A 77 -18.45 20.87 -18.22
C ALA A 77 -17.40 21.57 -17.34
N ARG A 78 -16.97 22.76 -17.75
CA ARG A 78 -16.25 23.71 -16.90
C ARG A 78 -17.04 25.00 -16.87
N ILE A 79 -17.42 25.43 -15.68
CA ILE A 79 -18.43 26.46 -15.47
C ILE A 79 -17.86 27.50 -14.52
N GLN A 80 -17.99 28.76 -14.89
CA GLN A 80 -17.80 29.86 -13.96
C GLN A 80 -19.18 30.24 -13.39
N LEU A 81 -19.40 29.91 -12.12
CA LEU A 81 -20.62 30.22 -11.39
C LEU A 81 -20.44 31.53 -10.62
N THR A 82 -21.24 32.55 -10.95
CA THR A 82 -21.25 33.84 -10.26
C THR A 82 -22.54 34.03 -9.47
N ASP A 83 -22.43 34.19 -8.15
CA ASP A 83 -23.46 34.72 -7.26
C ASP A 83 -23.40 36.24 -7.32
N VAL A 84 -24.31 36.85 -8.07
CA VAL A 84 -24.30 38.30 -8.32
C VAL A 84 -24.60 39.08 -7.05
N MET A 85 -25.49 38.56 -6.20
CA MET A 85 -25.90 39.23 -4.96
C MET A 85 -24.75 39.28 -3.95
N ARG A 86 -23.92 38.23 -3.90
CA ARG A 86 -22.74 38.18 -3.03
C ARG A 86 -21.45 38.65 -3.69
N ASN A 87 -21.49 39.02 -4.98
CA ASN A 87 -20.31 39.29 -5.79
C ASN A 87 -19.23 38.20 -5.68
N GLN A 88 -19.65 36.94 -5.70
CA GLN A 88 -18.78 35.77 -5.52
C GLN A 88 -18.74 34.94 -6.79
N THR A 89 -17.55 34.54 -7.22
CA THR A 89 -17.36 33.65 -8.37
C THR A 89 -16.65 32.37 -7.95
N THR A 90 -17.18 31.23 -8.39
CA THR A 90 -16.64 29.89 -8.15
C THR A 90 -16.44 29.19 -9.50
N LEU A 91 -15.30 28.54 -9.68
CA LEU A 91 -15.09 27.68 -10.84
C LEU A 91 -15.55 26.27 -10.51
N VAL A 92 -16.35 25.67 -11.38
CA VAL A 92 -16.91 24.33 -11.22
C VAL A 92 -16.48 23.46 -12.39
N GLU A 93 -16.04 22.25 -12.10
CA GLU A 93 -15.79 21.20 -13.09
C GLU A 93 -16.72 20.04 -12.81
N GLU A 94 -17.56 19.69 -13.79
CA GLU A 94 -18.55 18.64 -13.67
C GLU A 94 -18.31 17.54 -14.70
N TYR A 95 -18.40 16.30 -14.24
CA TYR A 95 -18.41 15.09 -15.04
C TYR A 95 -19.71 14.35 -14.75
N TYR A 96 -20.38 13.88 -15.79
CA TYR A 96 -21.63 13.15 -15.66
C TYR A 96 -21.65 11.99 -16.65
N ASP A 97 -22.02 10.80 -16.18
CA ASP A 97 -22.23 9.61 -17.01
C ASP A 97 -23.34 8.72 -16.44
N MET A 98 -24.52 8.79 -17.05
CA MET A 98 -25.64 7.89 -16.75
C MET A 98 -25.66 6.63 -17.60
N THR A 99 -24.85 6.57 -18.65
CA THR A 99 -24.89 5.46 -19.61
C THR A 99 -24.14 4.24 -19.09
N LYS A 100 -22.87 4.40 -18.73
CA LYS A 100 -22.00 3.28 -18.34
C LYS A 100 -21.86 3.21 -16.81
N LEU A 101 -21.50 4.32 -16.19
CA LEU A 101 -21.10 4.33 -14.77
C LEU A 101 -22.25 4.65 -13.82
N LYS A 102 -23.30 5.34 -14.28
CA LYS A 102 -24.38 5.89 -13.44
C LYS A 102 -23.82 6.72 -12.29
N ALA A 103 -22.93 7.65 -12.64
CA ALA A 103 -22.19 8.48 -11.70
C ALA A 103 -22.07 9.94 -12.16
N GLY A 104 -21.84 10.82 -11.20
CA GLY A 104 -21.55 12.24 -11.40
C GLY A 104 -20.39 12.67 -10.50
N SER A 105 -19.62 13.68 -10.89
CA SER A 105 -18.54 14.25 -10.08
C SER A 105 -18.50 15.75 -10.29
N ILE A 106 -18.51 16.52 -9.22
CA ILE A 106 -18.55 17.98 -9.24
C ILE A 106 -17.44 18.49 -8.35
N THR A 107 -16.51 19.23 -8.95
CA THR A 107 -15.38 19.84 -8.25
C THR A 107 -15.50 21.35 -8.30
N GLU A 108 -15.60 21.96 -7.12
CA GLU A 108 -15.64 23.40 -6.94
C GLU A 108 -14.27 23.93 -6.53
N TYR A 109 -13.82 25.00 -7.18
CA TYR A 109 -12.63 25.75 -6.86
C TYR A 109 -13.03 27.16 -6.43
N ARG A 110 -12.85 27.47 -5.14
CA ARG A 110 -13.18 28.78 -4.56
C ARG A 110 -12.07 29.22 -3.63
N ARG A 111 -11.49 30.41 -3.87
CA ARG A 111 -10.43 31.01 -3.03
C ARG A 111 -9.34 29.99 -2.62
N HIS A 112 -8.75 29.30 -3.61
CA HIS A 112 -7.76 28.21 -3.42
C HIS A 112 -8.25 26.92 -2.73
N ARG A 113 -9.51 26.84 -2.28
CA ARG A 113 -10.10 25.62 -1.74
C ARG A 113 -10.69 24.78 -2.87
N LYS A 114 -10.38 23.49 -2.84
CA LYS A 114 -10.97 22.45 -3.70
C LYS A 114 -11.94 21.61 -2.87
N LYS A 115 -13.18 21.54 -3.31
CA LYS A 115 -14.19 20.62 -2.75
C LYS A 115 -14.72 19.76 -3.89
N THR A 116 -14.84 18.46 -3.65
CA THR A 116 -15.40 17.56 -4.64
C THR A 116 -16.56 16.76 -4.05
N GLN A 117 -17.59 16.57 -4.87
CA GLN A 117 -18.77 15.77 -4.60
C GLN A 117 -18.86 14.70 -5.67
N ILE A 118 -18.97 13.44 -5.28
CA ILE A 118 -19.17 12.31 -6.20
C ILE A 118 -20.57 11.77 -5.97
N PHE A 119 -21.39 11.77 -7.00
CA PHE A 119 -22.73 11.23 -7.03
C PHE A 119 -22.68 9.80 -7.54
N ASP A 120 -23.06 8.84 -6.71
CA ASP A 120 -23.23 7.45 -7.09
C ASP A 120 -24.74 7.17 -7.21
N TYR A 121 -25.27 7.35 -8.42
CA TYR A 121 -26.69 7.15 -8.69
C TYR A 121 -27.07 5.67 -8.67
N LYS A 122 -26.11 4.76 -8.90
CA LYS A 122 -26.36 3.32 -8.83
C LYS A 122 -26.67 2.88 -7.40
N HIS A 123 -25.93 3.37 -6.42
CA HIS A 123 -26.11 2.99 -5.01
C HIS A 123 -26.84 4.04 -4.16
N GLN A 124 -27.30 5.14 -4.79
CA GLN A 124 -28.02 6.24 -4.15
C GLN A 124 -27.20 6.87 -3.01
N LYS A 125 -25.96 7.27 -3.31
CA LYS A 125 -25.03 7.90 -2.35
C LYS A 125 -24.38 9.14 -2.95
N ILE A 126 -23.94 10.03 -2.07
CA ILE A 126 -23.04 11.12 -2.41
C ILE A 126 -21.85 11.10 -1.47
N VAL A 127 -20.66 11.25 -2.04
CA VAL A 127 -19.39 11.32 -1.33
C VAL A 127 -18.88 12.74 -1.41
N TYR A 128 -18.67 13.37 -0.26
CA TYR A 128 -18.07 14.69 -0.17
C TYR A 128 -16.65 14.52 0.31
N TYR A 129 -15.70 15.16 -0.37
CA TYR A 129 -14.33 15.21 0.13
C TYR A 129 -13.61 16.50 -0.21
N ASN A 130 -12.62 16.80 0.60
CA ASN A 130 -11.62 17.83 0.38
C ASN A 130 -10.24 17.29 0.83
N ALA A 131 -9.28 18.18 1.09
CA ALA A 131 -7.95 17.78 1.52
C ALA A 131 -7.89 17.09 2.91
N THR A 132 -8.83 17.39 3.81
CA THR A 132 -8.79 16.99 5.23
C THR A 132 -9.90 16.05 5.66
N SER A 133 -11.05 16.12 5.00
CA SER A 133 -12.26 15.40 5.36
C SER A 133 -12.87 14.68 4.18
N CYS A 134 -13.46 13.52 4.48
CA CYS A 134 -14.36 12.83 3.58
C CYS A 134 -15.53 12.23 4.38
N TRP A 135 -16.75 12.40 3.87
CA TRP A 135 -17.94 11.77 4.41
C TRP A 135 -18.89 11.33 3.30
N VAL A 136 -19.71 10.35 3.62
CA VAL A 136 -20.70 9.76 2.71
C VAL A 136 -22.07 10.03 3.29
N SER A 137 -23.01 10.49 2.47
CA SER A 137 -24.41 10.59 2.83
C SER A 137 -25.28 9.87 1.81
N PRO A 138 -26.48 9.40 2.19
CA PRO A 138 -27.46 8.93 1.22
C PRO A 138 -27.80 10.05 0.23
N LEU A 139 -28.05 9.67 -1.01
CA LEU A 139 -28.64 10.55 -2.01
C LEU A 139 -30.11 10.74 -1.60
N SER A 140 -30.39 11.83 -0.88
CA SER A 140 -31.75 12.16 -0.44
C SER A 140 -32.66 12.32 -1.67
N SER A 141 -33.73 11.53 -1.74
CA SER A 141 -34.79 11.68 -2.76
C SER A 141 -35.55 12.99 -2.64
N LYS A 142 -35.48 13.65 -1.48
CA LYS A 142 -35.83 15.07 -1.36
C LYS A 142 -34.65 15.85 -1.91
N ALA A 143 -34.69 16.09 -3.22
CA ALA A 143 -33.99 17.22 -3.80
C ALA A 143 -34.54 18.47 -3.08
N ASN A 144 -33.93 18.82 -1.95
CA ASN A 144 -33.94 20.22 -1.57
C ASN A 144 -33.30 20.89 -2.78
N PHE A 145 -34.05 21.73 -3.49
CA PHE A 145 -33.54 22.62 -4.51
C PHE A 145 -32.53 23.54 -3.82
N ASP A 146 -31.32 23.01 -3.59
CA ASP A 146 -30.20 23.76 -3.06
C ASP A 146 -29.86 24.74 -4.18
N ILE A 147 -30.14 26.01 -3.92
CA ILE A 147 -29.79 27.12 -4.79
C ILE A 147 -28.54 27.78 -4.18
N PRO A 148 -27.44 27.92 -4.95
CA PRO A 148 -27.29 27.56 -6.37
C PRO A 148 -27.34 26.05 -6.62
N PHE A 149 -27.89 25.67 -7.77
CA PHE A 149 -27.93 24.27 -8.21
C PHE A 149 -26.52 23.71 -8.27
N LYS A 150 -26.34 22.57 -7.60
CA LYS A 150 -25.02 21.94 -7.50
C LYS A 150 -24.62 21.24 -8.79
N SER A 151 -25.57 20.72 -9.57
CA SER A 151 -25.33 19.98 -10.82
C SER A 151 -26.04 20.62 -12.02
N CYS A 152 -25.37 20.62 -13.18
CA CYS A 152 -25.99 20.97 -14.45
C CYS A 152 -27.19 20.10 -14.80
N VAL A 153 -27.20 18.84 -14.36
CA VAL A 153 -28.33 17.93 -14.58
C VAL A 153 -29.60 18.49 -13.96
N ASP A 154 -29.51 19.05 -12.76
CA ASP A 154 -30.65 19.65 -12.09
C ASP A 154 -31.11 20.92 -12.82
N ILE A 155 -30.16 21.75 -13.26
CA ILE A 155 -30.44 22.94 -14.09
C ILE A 155 -31.15 22.54 -15.38
N PHE A 156 -30.75 21.44 -16.01
CA PHE A 156 -31.35 20.97 -17.25
C PHE A 156 -32.67 20.22 -17.02
N ARG A 157 -32.95 19.67 -15.83
CA ARG A 157 -34.21 18.94 -15.52
C ARG A 157 -35.40 19.83 -15.22
N LEU A 158 -35.18 21.08 -14.78
CA LEU A 158 -36.21 22.11 -14.53
C LEU A 158 -37.00 22.54 -15.80
N ASN A 159 -36.72 21.85 -16.89
CA ASN A 159 -37.01 22.18 -18.27
C ASN A 159 -38.31 21.50 -18.77
N THR A 160 -38.89 20.58 -18.01
CA THR A 160 -39.93 19.69 -18.54
C THR A 160 -41.31 20.34 -18.81
N ASN A 161 -41.58 21.57 -18.33
CA ASN A 161 -42.85 22.28 -18.53
C ASN A 161 -42.59 23.72 -19.03
N PHE A 162 -42.60 23.95 -20.36
CA PHE A 162 -42.19 25.23 -20.93
C PHE A 162 -43.28 26.02 -21.66
N GLU A 163 -43.18 27.35 -21.50
CA GLU A 163 -43.44 28.34 -22.53
C GLU A 163 -42.09 28.98 -22.90
N ALA A 164 -41.60 28.74 -24.12
CA ALA A 164 -40.28 29.18 -24.55
C ALA A 164 -40.39 30.43 -25.43
N GLN A 165 -39.87 31.56 -24.96
CA GLN A 165 -39.55 32.68 -25.84
C GLN A 165 -38.14 32.48 -26.38
N VAL A 166 -38.02 32.43 -27.70
CA VAL A 166 -36.72 32.34 -28.39
C VAL A 166 -36.36 33.74 -28.90
N ALA A 167 -35.25 34.29 -28.43
CA ALA A 167 -34.72 35.58 -28.90
C ALA A 167 -33.28 35.42 -29.38
N ASP A 168 -32.90 36.18 -30.40
CA ASP A 168 -31.50 36.30 -30.83
C ASP A 168 -30.74 37.20 -29.85
N ALA A 169 -29.55 36.76 -29.44
CA ALA A 169 -28.67 37.51 -28.55
C ALA A 169 -27.19 37.24 -28.89
N VAL A 170 -26.30 38.01 -28.29
CA VAL A 170 -24.85 37.82 -28.39
C VAL A 170 -24.26 37.83 -26.98
N ILE A 171 -23.56 36.76 -26.61
CA ILE A 171 -22.91 36.61 -25.30
C ILE A 171 -21.41 36.42 -25.55
N ASP A 172 -20.60 37.34 -25.02
CA ASP A 172 -19.14 37.32 -25.16
C ASP A 172 -18.66 37.17 -26.63
N GLY A 173 -19.39 37.80 -27.56
CA GLY A 173 -19.13 37.74 -29.00
C GLY A 173 -19.65 36.49 -29.71
N ILE A 174 -20.31 35.56 -29.00
CA ILE A 174 -20.90 34.35 -29.54
C ILE A 174 -22.38 34.61 -29.86
N PRO A 175 -22.84 34.39 -31.11
CA PRO A 175 -24.26 34.46 -31.43
C PRO A 175 -25.01 33.31 -30.77
N VAL A 176 -26.06 33.63 -30.02
CA VAL A 176 -26.84 32.68 -29.24
C VAL A 176 -28.34 32.89 -29.42
N LYS A 177 -29.10 31.83 -29.18
CA LYS A 177 -30.55 31.86 -28.98
C LYS A 177 -30.83 31.81 -27.48
N ALA A 178 -31.44 32.87 -26.96
CA ALA A 178 -31.91 32.93 -25.59
C ALA A 178 -33.27 32.22 -25.48
N VAL A 179 -33.39 31.31 -24.52
CA VAL A 179 -34.62 30.60 -24.19
C VAL A 179 -34.94 30.84 -22.72
N ARG A 180 -36.09 31.45 -22.45
CA ARG A 180 -36.55 31.72 -21.09
C ARG A 180 -37.56 30.69 -20.61
N SER A 181 -37.48 30.36 -19.32
CA SER A 181 -38.41 29.51 -18.58
C SER A 181 -38.65 30.08 -17.19
N CYS A 182 -39.74 29.64 -16.55
CA CYS A 182 -40.06 29.98 -15.18
C CYS A 182 -40.39 28.75 -14.35
N VAL A 183 -39.97 28.79 -13.09
CA VAL A 183 -40.25 27.77 -12.10
C VAL A 183 -40.97 28.43 -10.93
N CYS A 184 -42.11 27.85 -10.59
CA CYS A 184 -43.08 28.39 -9.65
C CYS A 184 -43.48 27.30 -8.67
N GLU A 185 -42.83 27.29 -7.50
CA GLU A 185 -43.10 26.39 -6.38
C GLU A 185 -43.37 27.21 -5.10
N PRO A 186 -44.07 26.65 -4.10
CA PRO A 186 -44.43 27.39 -2.87
C PRO A 186 -43.26 28.03 -2.13
N SER A 187 -42.06 27.46 -2.25
CA SER A 187 -40.83 27.97 -1.65
C SER A 187 -39.86 28.63 -2.63
N LEU A 188 -40.17 28.66 -3.92
CA LEU A 188 -39.25 29.07 -4.97
C LEU A 188 -39.99 29.68 -6.16
N ASN A 189 -39.73 30.94 -6.46
CA ASN A 189 -40.18 31.59 -7.68
C ASN A 189 -38.98 32.11 -8.44
N MET A 190 -38.70 31.57 -9.63
CA MET A 190 -37.53 31.96 -10.40
C MET A 190 -37.77 31.93 -11.91
N THR A 191 -36.99 32.74 -12.60
CA THR A 191 -36.83 32.74 -14.06
C THR A 191 -35.45 32.16 -14.39
N ILE A 192 -35.40 31.28 -15.39
CA ILE A 192 -34.19 30.68 -15.93
C ILE A 192 -34.09 31.06 -17.40
N GLU A 193 -32.94 31.57 -17.82
CA GLU A 193 -32.68 31.93 -19.21
C GLU A 193 -31.44 31.17 -19.70
N TYR A 194 -31.64 30.31 -20.70
CA TYR A 194 -30.60 29.52 -21.35
C TYR A 194 -30.14 30.23 -22.62
N PHE A 195 -28.84 30.42 -22.77
CA PHE A 195 -28.24 30.98 -23.98
C PHE A 195 -27.53 29.86 -24.74
N LEU A 196 -28.14 29.39 -25.82
CA LEU A 196 -27.66 28.26 -26.63
C LEU A 196 -26.98 28.78 -27.89
N ARG A 197 -25.93 28.12 -28.39
CA ARG A 197 -25.24 28.56 -29.61
C ARG A 197 -26.19 28.50 -30.83
N ALA A 198 -26.17 29.54 -31.67
CA ALA A 198 -27.13 29.73 -32.77
C ALA A 198 -26.79 28.96 -34.07
N ASP A 199 -25.69 28.19 -34.10
CA ASP A 199 -25.11 27.60 -35.32
C ASP A 199 -25.73 26.25 -35.74
N THR A 200 -26.65 25.69 -34.95
CA THR A 200 -27.28 24.41 -35.24
C THR A 200 -28.74 24.60 -35.66
N ALA A 201 -29.14 23.97 -36.78
CA ALA A 201 -30.54 23.92 -37.25
C ALA A 201 -31.50 23.29 -36.22
N PHE A 202 -30.94 22.64 -35.19
CA PHE A 202 -31.63 22.11 -34.03
C PHE A 202 -30.94 22.61 -32.77
N LEU A 203 -31.60 23.49 -32.03
CA LEU A 203 -31.20 23.76 -30.65
C LEU A 203 -31.32 22.42 -29.90
N SER A 204 -30.20 21.82 -29.50
CA SER A 204 -30.19 20.59 -28.70
C SER A 204 -29.06 20.66 -27.68
N LEU A 205 -29.41 20.47 -26.41
CA LEU A 205 -28.44 20.35 -25.32
C LEU A 205 -27.47 19.17 -25.51
N GLU A 206 -27.84 18.17 -26.33
CA GLU A 206 -27.00 17.00 -26.61
C GLU A 206 -25.82 17.29 -27.54
N THR A 207 -25.86 18.37 -28.32
CA THR A 207 -24.84 18.59 -29.37
C THR A 207 -23.91 19.76 -29.10
N THR A 208 -24.44 20.86 -28.56
CA THR A 208 -23.64 22.08 -28.33
C THR A 208 -23.60 22.52 -26.88
N GLY A 209 -24.56 22.08 -26.05
CA GLY A 209 -24.75 22.59 -24.69
C GLY A 209 -25.08 24.09 -24.63
N PRO A 210 -25.27 24.64 -23.42
CA PRO A 210 -25.45 26.07 -23.21
C PRO A 210 -24.10 26.81 -23.19
N VAL A 211 -24.12 28.07 -23.64
CA VAL A 211 -23.01 29.04 -23.46
C VAL A 211 -23.13 29.71 -22.09
N ARG A 212 -24.36 30.07 -21.70
CA ARG A 212 -24.66 30.69 -20.41
C ARG A 212 -26.04 30.23 -19.92
N VAL A 213 -26.20 30.10 -18.61
CA VAL A 213 -27.52 30.03 -17.98
C VAL A 213 -27.61 31.11 -16.90
N GLU A 214 -28.62 31.96 -16.99
CA GLU A 214 -28.93 32.97 -15.97
C GLU A 214 -30.16 32.55 -15.18
N MET A 215 -30.06 32.62 -13.86
CA MET A 215 -31.14 32.27 -12.94
C MET A 215 -31.41 33.45 -12.03
N LYS A 216 -32.64 33.96 -12.01
CA LYS A 216 -33.05 35.12 -11.21
C LYS A 216 -34.34 34.76 -10.49
N GLY A 217 -34.38 34.94 -9.18
CA GLY A 217 -35.57 34.53 -8.44
C GLY A 217 -35.54 34.90 -6.98
N ILE A 218 -36.50 34.32 -6.27
CA ILE A 218 -36.78 34.55 -4.87
C ILE A 218 -36.98 33.18 -4.21
N VAL A 219 -36.25 32.92 -3.14
CA VAL A 219 -36.36 31.69 -2.35
C VAL A 219 -36.90 31.99 -0.95
N LYS A 220 -37.89 31.21 -0.50
CA LYS A 220 -38.43 31.28 0.86
C LYS A 220 -37.70 30.26 1.75
N ARG A 221 -36.90 30.75 2.69
CA ARG A 221 -36.15 29.95 3.67
C ARG A 221 -37.09 29.33 4.71
N ARG A 222 -36.59 28.35 5.47
CA ARG A 222 -37.36 27.64 6.52
C ARG A 222 -37.87 28.57 7.63
N ASN A 223 -37.17 29.68 7.87
CA ASN A 223 -37.60 30.72 8.82
C ASN A 223 -38.71 31.64 8.25
N GLY A 224 -39.21 31.36 7.04
CA GLY A 224 -40.19 32.18 6.34
C GLY A 224 -39.61 33.42 5.65
N LYS A 225 -38.34 33.75 5.88
CA LYS A 225 -37.65 34.87 5.23
C LYS A 225 -37.50 34.59 3.74
N THR A 226 -37.79 35.61 2.96
CA THR A 226 -37.74 35.57 1.50
C THR A 226 -36.49 36.30 1.04
N GLU A 227 -35.65 35.64 0.24
CA GLU A 227 -34.36 36.17 -0.20
C GLU A 227 -34.27 36.16 -1.74
N PRO A 228 -33.98 37.30 -2.39
CA PRO A 228 -33.70 37.32 -3.81
C PRO A 228 -32.35 36.68 -4.09
N PHE A 229 -32.21 36.04 -5.24
CA PHE A 229 -30.95 35.50 -5.72
C PHE A 229 -30.78 35.75 -7.22
N THR A 230 -29.52 35.84 -7.65
CA THR A 230 -29.16 35.86 -9.06
C THR A 230 -27.87 35.07 -9.26
N TYR A 231 -27.95 34.01 -10.05
CA TYR A 231 -26.82 33.15 -10.41
C TYR A 231 -26.59 33.18 -11.91
N ILE A 232 -25.33 33.27 -12.31
CA ILE A 232 -24.89 33.18 -13.70
C ILE A 232 -23.97 31.98 -13.82
N TYR A 233 -24.34 31.00 -14.64
CA TYR A 233 -23.52 29.84 -14.98
C TYR A 233 -22.95 30.09 -16.38
N GLN A 234 -21.71 30.56 -16.44
CA GLN A 234 -20.99 30.72 -17.70
C GLN A 234 -20.26 29.42 -18.04
N PHE A 235 -20.62 28.78 -19.15
CA PHE A 235 -19.97 27.55 -19.58
C PHE A 235 -18.72 27.91 -20.39
N LEU A 236 -17.55 27.66 -19.78
CA LEU A 236 -16.26 27.88 -20.43
C LEU A 236 -15.96 26.79 -21.45
N THR A 237 -16.34 25.55 -21.11
CA THR A 237 -16.26 24.40 -22.01
C THR A 237 -17.41 23.45 -21.69
N PHE A 238 -18.04 22.89 -22.73
CA PHE A 238 -19.05 21.84 -22.59
C PHE A 238 -18.81 20.80 -23.68
N ASP A 239 -18.61 19.55 -23.26
CA ASP A 239 -18.43 18.40 -24.14
C ASP A 239 -19.55 17.40 -23.82
N PRO A 240 -20.51 17.16 -24.73
CA PRO A 240 -21.61 16.22 -24.52
C PRO A 240 -21.26 14.77 -24.85
N THR A 241 -20.09 14.50 -25.43
CA THR A 241 -19.62 13.14 -25.74
C THR A 241 -18.18 12.92 -25.28
N PRO A 242 -17.87 13.22 -24.01
CA PRO A 242 -16.50 13.16 -23.54
C PRO A 242 -16.04 11.70 -23.40
N THR A 243 -14.74 11.49 -23.61
CA THR A 243 -14.09 10.30 -23.04
C THR A 243 -13.78 10.60 -21.58
N ILE A 244 -14.56 10.02 -20.67
CA ILE A 244 -14.40 10.22 -19.22
C ILE A 244 -13.55 9.10 -18.63
N ASP A 245 -12.52 9.49 -17.88
CA ASP A 245 -11.76 8.56 -17.05
C ASP A 245 -12.58 8.15 -15.82
N GLU A 246 -12.68 6.85 -15.56
CA GLU A 246 -13.45 6.32 -14.42
C GLU A 246 -12.96 6.86 -13.07
N ASP A 247 -11.67 7.22 -12.98
CA ASP A 247 -11.04 7.72 -11.76
C ASP A 247 -11.66 9.04 -11.27
N VAL A 248 -12.31 9.84 -12.15
CA VAL A 248 -12.97 11.09 -11.72
C VAL A 248 -14.20 10.85 -10.84
N PHE A 249 -14.77 9.64 -10.90
CA PHE A 249 -15.89 9.20 -10.09
C PHE A 249 -15.44 8.40 -8.87
N GLN A 250 -14.14 8.38 -8.56
CA GLN A 250 -13.59 7.66 -7.43
C GLN A 250 -12.97 8.63 -6.42
N VAL A 251 -12.98 8.21 -5.14
CA VAL A 251 -12.31 8.96 -4.09
C VAL A 251 -10.80 8.89 -4.35
N PRO A 252 -10.11 10.03 -4.48
CA PRO A 252 -8.71 10.04 -4.86
C PRO A 252 -7.85 9.35 -3.81
N GLN A 253 -6.65 8.99 -4.24
CA GLN A 253 -5.65 8.40 -3.39
C GLN A 253 -5.31 9.31 -2.17
N GLY A 254 -5.17 8.69 -1.00
CA GLY A 254 -4.86 9.35 0.26
C GLY A 254 -6.05 9.97 0.97
N VAL A 255 -7.26 9.82 0.44
CA VAL A 255 -8.50 10.29 1.06
C VAL A 255 -9.34 9.10 1.51
N ILE A 256 -9.67 9.06 2.80
CA ILE A 256 -10.42 7.97 3.42
C ILE A 256 -11.64 8.56 4.11
N CYS A 257 -12.81 8.05 3.74
CA CYS A 257 -14.09 8.48 4.27
C CYS A 257 -14.40 7.69 5.53
N ASN A 258 -14.97 8.35 6.56
CA ASN A 258 -15.23 7.71 7.86
C ASN A 258 -16.29 6.60 7.75
N THR A 259 -17.26 6.78 6.87
CA THR A 259 -18.30 5.78 6.59
C THR A 259 -17.94 5.00 5.35
N SER A 260 -18.03 3.67 5.43
CA SER A 260 -17.78 2.83 4.26
C SER A 260 -18.80 3.17 3.16
N ILE A 261 -18.29 3.47 1.97
CA ILE A 261 -19.15 3.70 0.79
C ILE A 261 -19.83 2.38 0.42
N TYR A 262 -19.22 1.23 0.72
CA TYR A 262 -19.74 -0.09 0.37
C TYR A 262 -19.43 -1.12 1.47
N TYR A 263 -20.33 -2.07 1.69
CA TYR A 263 -20.02 -3.22 2.52
C TYR A 263 -19.31 -4.27 1.66
N HIS A 264 -17.99 -4.37 1.80
CA HIS A 264 -17.20 -5.45 1.22
C HIS A 264 -16.36 -6.10 2.31
N GLN A 265 -16.42 -7.43 2.38
CA GLN A 265 -15.50 -8.18 3.22
C GLN A 265 -14.08 -7.98 2.69
N LEU A 266 -13.15 -7.79 3.61
CA LEU A 266 -11.73 -7.84 3.28
C LEU A 266 -11.42 -9.19 2.64
N PRO A 267 -10.58 -9.20 1.60
CA PRO A 267 -10.29 -10.44 0.93
C PRO A 267 -9.44 -11.34 1.84
N ASN A 268 -9.62 -12.65 1.69
CA ASN A 268 -8.80 -13.61 2.40
C ASN A 268 -7.41 -13.66 1.76
N ILE A 269 -6.39 -13.24 2.51
CA ILE A 269 -4.99 -13.36 2.11
C ILE A 269 -4.49 -14.69 2.65
N LEU A 270 -3.72 -15.40 1.82
CA LEU A 270 -3.20 -16.71 2.20
C LEU A 270 -2.20 -16.60 3.35
N PRO A 271 -2.18 -17.58 4.27
CA PRO A 271 -1.34 -17.53 5.45
C PRO A 271 0.16 -17.62 5.15
N GLN A 272 0.56 -18.03 3.95
CA GLN A 272 1.96 -18.28 3.59
C GLN A 272 2.25 -17.79 2.19
N PHE A 273 3.28 -16.95 2.06
CA PHE A 273 3.71 -16.43 0.77
C PHE A 273 5.12 -15.86 0.83
N THR A 274 5.70 -15.68 -0.35
CA THR A 274 6.88 -14.86 -0.57
C THR A 274 6.55 -13.73 -1.54
N THR A 275 7.08 -12.54 -1.32
CA THR A 275 6.93 -11.42 -2.25
C THR A 275 8.15 -10.53 -2.21
N HIS A 276 8.39 -9.85 -3.32
CA HIS A 276 9.29 -8.71 -3.39
C HIS A 276 8.48 -7.44 -3.21
N GLY A 277 9.15 -6.37 -2.82
CA GLY A 277 8.53 -5.07 -2.79
C GLY A 277 9.50 -3.94 -2.93
N GLU A 278 8.96 -2.79 -3.29
CA GLU A 278 9.68 -1.53 -3.38
C GLU A 278 8.90 -0.44 -2.67
N ILE A 279 9.63 0.51 -2.12
CA ILE A 279 9.09 1.62 -1.34
C ILE A 279 9.54 2.89 -2.00
N ILE A 280 8.57 3.65 -2.47
CA ILE A 280 8.77 4.93 -3.14
C ILE A 280 8.26 5.99 -2.18
N ASN A 281 9.18 6.72 -1.56
CA ASN A 281 8.82 7.91 -0.80
C ASN A 281 8.70 9.08 -1.79
N THR A 282 7.47 9.57 -1.99
CA THR A 282 7.19 10.60 -3.01
C THR A 282 7.72 11.97 -2.59
N ARG A 283 7.93 12.21 -1.29
CA ARG A 283 8.42 13.48 -0.76
C ARG A 283 9.91 13.69 -0.97
N ASN A 284 10.73 12.65 -0.79
CA ASN A 284 12.19 12.74 -0.92
C ASN A 284 12.75 11.94 -2.11
N HIS A 285 11.87 11.37 -2.94
CA HIS A 285 12.21 10.57 -4.12
C HIS A 285 13.17 9.41 -3.82
N ARG A 286 13.07 8.80 -2.63
CA ARG A 286 13.87 7.63 -2.26
C ARG A 286 13.16 6.35 -2.64
N LEU A 287 13.94 5.44 -3.23
CA LEU A 287 13.57 4.07 -3.55
C LEU A 287 14.33 3.12 -2.63
N SER A 288 13.60 2.28 -1.90
CA SER A 288 14.14 1.15 -1.15
C SER A 288 13.48 -0.13 -1.63
N VAL A 289 14.21 -1.23 -1.64
CA VAL A 289 13.69 -2.54 -2.08
C VAL A 289 13.72 -3.50 -0.90
N PHE A 290 12.80 -4.45 -0.86
CA PHE A 290 12.76 -5.45 0.18
C PHE A 290 12.17 -6.77 -0.30
N ASN A 291 12.53 -7.84 0.40
CA ASN A 291 11.96 -9.18 0.23
C ASN A 291 11.23 -9.58 1.49
N VAL A 292 10.08 -10.23 1.32
CA VAL A 292 9.22 -10.71 2.41
C VAL A 292 9.02 -12.19 2.24
N LEU A 293 9.26 -12.93 3.32
CA LEU A 293 8.85 -14.31 3.47
C LEU A 293 7.94 -14.36 4.69
N PHE A 294 6.72 -14.83 4.53
CA PHE A 294 5.71 -14.81 5.58
C PHE A 294 5.13 -16.21 5.79
N ASP A 295 5.08 -16.63 7.06
CA ASP A 295 4.45 -17.88 7.49
C ASP A 295 3.58 -17.65 8.72
N TRP A 296 2.27 -17.53 8.51
CA TRP A 296 1.29 -17.30 9.57
C TRP A 296 1.05 -18.52 10.46
N GLN A 297 1.28 -19.72 9.94
CA GLN A 297 1.11 -20.95 10.70
C GLN A 297 2.17 -21.01 11.80
N GLU A 298 3.41 -20.69 11.44
CA GLU A 298 4.54 -20.61 12.38
C GLU A 298 4.65 -19.26 13.10
N LYS A 299 3.85 -18.27 12.70
CA LYS A 299 3.90 -16.89 13.23
C LYS A 299 5.27 -16.24 12.99
N LEU A 300 5.86 -16.49 11.83
CA LEU A 300 7.18 -15.99 11.43
C LEU A 300 7.09 -15.07 10.23
N MET A 301 7.95 -14.06 10.21
CA MET A 301 8.19 -13.23 9.03
C MET A 301 9.67 -12.93 8.90
N ARG A 302 10.18 -12.98 7.67
CA ARG A 302 11.51 -12.47 7.32
C ARG A 302 11.35 -11.31 6.36
N LEU A 303 11.93 -10.18 6.73
CA LEU A 303 12.07 -9.00 5.90
C LEU A 303 13.55 -8.80 5.60
N GLU A 304 13.93 -8.77 4.34
CA GLU A 304 15.29 -8.43 3.90
C GLU A 304 15.24 -7.10 3.19
N PHE A 305 15.85 -6.07 3.77
CA PHE A 305 15.69 -4.67 3.37
C PHE A 305 16.99 -4.11 2.80
N TYR A 306 16.87 -3.37 1.68
CA TYR A 306 17.96 -2.72 0.96
C TYR A 306 17.70 -1.20 0.95
N PRO A 307 18.34 -0.42 1.86
CA PRO A 307 17.97 0.95 2.17
C PRO A 307 18.11 1.94 1.01
N GLU A 308 19.10 1.78 0.12
CA GLU A 308 19.32 2.67 -1.02
C GLU A 308 19.84 1.88 -2.23
N VAL A 309 19.16 2.00 -3.37
CA VAL A 309 19.57 1.38 -4.65
C VAL A 309 20.56 2.29 -5.42
N HIS A 310 20.84 3.49 -4.92
CA HIS A 310 21.71 4.47 -5.58
C HIS A 310 23.15 4.42 -5.04
N GLY A 311 24.03 3.76 -5.80
CA GLY A 311 25.48 3.69 -5.54
C GLY A 311 25.94 2.25 -5.28
N ASN A 312 27.22 1.97 -5.51
CA ASN A 312 27.86 0.65 -5.38
C ASN A 312 27.83 0.05 -3.94
N SER A 313 26.98 0.54 -3.04
CA SER A 313 26.82 0.06 -1.67
C SER A 313 25.76 -1.05 -1.55
N SER A 314 25.78 -2.02 -2.45
CA SER A 314 24.92 -3.21 -2.42
C SER A 314 25.14 -4.10 -1.18
N ASP A 315 26.18 -3.85 -0.39
CA ASP A 315 26.61 -4.71 0.72
C ASP A 315 25.87 -4.52 2.06
N ARG A 316 24.94 -3.55 2.16
CA ARG A 316 24.22 -3.30 3.42
C ARG A 316 22.75 -3.72 3.35
N SER A 317 22.50 -5.01 3.20
CA SER A 317 21.17 -5.56 3.44
C SER A 317 20.96 -5.84 4.93
N ILE A 318 19.82 -5.40 5.46
CA ILE A 318 19.41 -5.73 6.83
C ILE A 318 18.39 -6.85 6.74
N ARG A 319 18.69 -7.99 7.36
CA ARG A 319 17.76 -9.10 7.48
C ARG A 319 17.10 -9.05 8.86
N MET A 320 15.78 -9.06 8.86
CA MET A 320 14.95 -9.00 10.05
C MET A 320 14.09 -10.25 10.08
N ILE A 321 14.20 -11.04 11.14
CA ILE A 321 13.32 -12.19 11.38
C ILE A 321 12.45 -11.86 12.58
N THR A 322 11.14 -11.78 12.38
CA THR A 322 10.16 -11.49 13.43
C THR A 322 9.45 -12.78 13.83
N ASP A 323 9.50 -13.09 15.12
CA ASP A 323 8.73 -14.16 15.75
C ASP A 323 7.56 -13.52 16.52
N TYR A 324 6.37 -13.59 15.93
CA TYR A 324 5.17 -13.01 16.53
C TYR A 324 4.61 -13.84 17.68
N ARG A 325 5.01 -15.10 17.83
CA ARG A 325 4.63 -15.94 18.98
C ARG A 325 5.32 -15.41 20.23
N LEU A 326 6.62 -15.14 20.16
CA LEU A 326 7.40 -14.59 21.26
C LEU A 326 7.28 -13.06 21.37
N GLY A 327 6.92 -12.39 20.27
CA GLY A 327 6.88 -10.92 20.20
C GLY A 327 8.29 -10.34 20.18
N ILE A 328 9.20 -10.95 19.42
CA ILE A 328 10.61 -10.52 19.29
C ILE A 328 11.03 -10.46 17.82
N GLN A 329 12.09 -9.70 17.56
CA GLN A 329 12.69 -9.51 16.26
C GLN A 329 14.21 -9.67 16.35
N TYR A 330 14.74 -10.53 15.48
CA TYR A 330 16.16 -10.77 15.27
C TYR A 330 16.64 -9.92 14.09
N ASN A 331 17.56 -9.00 14.34
CA ASN A 331 18.19 -8.19 13.31
C ASN A 331 19.58 -8.74 13.01
N LEU A 332 19.75 -9.25 11.80
CA LEU A 332 20.99 -9.77 11.26
C LEU A 332 21.54 -8.78 10.23
N ASP A 333 22.71 -8.21 10.52
CA ASP A 333 23.47 -7.41 9.57
C ASP A 333 24.49 -8.32 8.88
N ASN A 334 24.52 -8.30 7.55
CA ASN A 334 25.46 -9.13 6.78
C ASN A 334 26.93 -8.71 7.00
N ASN A 335 27.20 -7.53 7.59
CA ASN A 335 28.56 -7.00 7.82
C ASN A 335 29.18 -7.45 9.17
N PHE A 336 28.95 -8.69 9.60
CA PHE A 336 29.57 -9.32 10.78
C PHE A 336 29.28 -8.66 12.14
N ARG A 337 28.23 -7.83 12.25
CA ARG A 337 27.82 -7.31 13.56
C ARG A 337 27.11 -8.40 14.37
N PRO A 338 27.23 -8.37 15.72
CA PRO A 338 26.46 -9.26 16.57
C PRO A 338 24.97 -9.06 16.27
N CYS A 339 24.23 -10.17 16.17
CA CYS A 339 22.79 -10.14 16.01
C CYS A 339 22.15 -9.32 17.12
N LEU A 340 21.26 -8.41 16.75
CA LEU A 340 20.52 -7.61 17.71
C LEU A 340 19.12 -8.21 17.89
N ILE A 341 18.83 -8.67 19.10
CA ILE A 341 17.49 -9.13 19.50
C ILE A 341 16.77 -7.97 20.18
N LYS A 342 15.59 -7.63 19.67
CA LYS A 342 14.73 -6.60 20.24
C LYS A 342 13.28 -7.08 20.31
N PRO A 343 12.43 -6.49 21.15
CA PRO A 343 10.99 -6.75 21.09
C PRO A 343 10.45 -6.45 19.69
N SER A 344 9.58 -7.34 19.20
CA SER A 344 8.76 -7.04 18.03
C SER A 344 7.76 -6.01 18.47
N TYR A 345 7.76 -4.88 17.80
CA TYR A 345 6.69 -3.92 17.96
C TYR A 345 5.40 -4.60 17.48
N THR A 346 4.42 -4.67 18.37
CA THR A 346 3.07 -5.18 18.06
C THR A 346 2.02 -4.10 18.29
N SER A 347 2.43 -2.92 18.76
CA SER A 347 1.56 -1.77 19.01
C SER A 347 2.11 -0.53 18.31
N LEU A 348 1.21 0.16 17.60
CA LEU A 348 1.44 1.46 16.96
C LEU A 348 2.06 2.50 17.91
N THR A 349 1.77 2.42 19.21
CA THR A 349 2.23 3.37 20.24
C THR A 349 3.72 3.25 20.57
N ASP A 350 4.32 2.06 20.49
CA ASP A 350 5.74 1.87 20.82
C ASP A 350 6.67 2.29 19.67
N LEU A 351 6.10 2.44 18.47
CA LEU A 351 6.77 2.80 17.22
C LEU A 351 6.85 4.31 16.98
N GLU A 352 6.03 5.11 17.68
CA GLU A 352 6.06 6.59 17.63
C GLU A 352 7.44 7.17 18.00
N LYS A 353 8.29 6.39 18.69
CA LYS A 353 9.60 6.80 19.20
C LYS A 353 10.77 6.53 18.25
N LEU A 354 10.59 5.75 17.18
CA LEU A 354 11.66 5.40 16.24
C LEU A 354 11.52 6.19 14.94
N SER A 355 12.64 6.67 14.39
CA SER A 355 12.66 7.53 13.21
C SER A 355 11.83 6.96 12.04
N TRP A 356 10.96 7.81 11.49
CA TRP A 356 9.91 7.55 10.50
C TRP A 356 10.36 6.82 9.21
N SER A 357 11.68 6.73 8.96
CA SER A 357 12.24 6.12 7.74
C SER A 357 12.36 4.60 7.76
N HIS A 358 12.40 3.94 8.93
CA HIS A 358 12.66 2.48 9.01
C HIS A 358 11.51 1.68 9.63
N VAL A 359 10.59 2.38 10.32
CA VAL A 359 9.54 1.82 11.18
C VAL A 359 8.31 1.34 10.41
N LEU A 360 8.09 1.89 9.21
CA LEU A 360 6.90 1.65 8.41
C LEU A 360 6.83 0.24 7.77
N HIS A 361 7.91 -0.55 7.79
CA HIS A 361 8.05 -1.71 6.89
C HIS A 361 7.52 -3.03 7.46
N VAL A 362 7.71 -3.28 8.76
CA VAL A 362 7.39 -4.57 9.41
C VAL A 362 5.91 -4.64 9.82
N ASP A 363 5.38 -3.51 10.29
CA ASP A 363 4.01 -3.41 10.77
C ASP A 363 2.98 -3.35 9.65
N ASP A 364 3.30 -2.76 8.50
CA ASP A 364 2.34 -2.64 7.40
C ASP A 364 2.04 -4.01 6.77
N ILE A 365 3.04 -4.88 6.67
CA ILE A 365 2.88 -6.26 6.21
C ILE A 365 2.14 -7.10 7.25
N TYR A 366 2.49 -7.01 8.54
CA TYR A 366 1.75 -7.73 9.57
C TYR A 366 0.30 -7.24 9.70
N SER A 367 0.09 -5.93 9.62
CA SER A 367 -1.24 -5.31 9.64
C SER A 367 -2.07 -5.77 8.46
N LEU A 368 -1.47 -5.90 7.28
CA LEU A 368 -2.09 -6.49 6.09
C LEU A 368 -2.53 -7.95 6.35
N MET A 369 -1.86 -8.70 7.22
CA MET A 369 -2.19 -10.09 7.52
C MET A 369 -3.13 -10.27 8.73
N THR A 370 -3.28 -9.23 9.55
CA THR A 370 -4.13 -9.23 10.76
C THR A 370 -5.31 -8.27 10.64
N LEU A 371 -5.72 -7.97 9.41
CA LEU A 371 -6.78 -7.02 9.11
C LEU A 371 -8.08 -7.40 9.85
N ASN A 372 -8.43 -6.60 10.86
CA ASN A 372 -9.75 -6.66 11.48
C ASN A 372 -10.75 -5.93 10.59
N THR A 373 -11.77 -6.65 10.10
CA THR A 373 -12.80 -6.14 9.19
C THR A 373 -13.52 -4.88 9.67
N ALA A 374 -13.62 -4.65 10.99
CA ALA A 374 -14.31 -3.50 11.54
C ALA A 374 -13.58 -2.15 11.32
N MET A 375 -12.30 -2.17 10.89
CA MET A 375 -11.46 -0.96 10.81
C MET A 375 -11.17 -0.48 9.39
N TYR A 376 -11.70 -1.15 8.35
CA TYR A 376 -11.38 -0.86 6.96
C TYR A 376 -12.64 -0.49 6.17
N ASN A 377 -12.53 0.55 5.36
CA ASN A 377 -13.57 1.03 4.48
C ASN A 377 -13.21 0.69 3.04
N TYR A 378 -14.09 -0.04 2.34
CA TYR A 378 -13.88 -0.31 0.92
C TYR A 378 -14.08 0.98 0.12
N LYS A 379 -13.08 1.34 -0.69
CA LYS A 379 -13.07 2.55 -1.51
C LYS A 379 -13.63 2.32 -2.91
N GLY A 380 -13.49 1.12 -3.46
CA GLY A 380 -13.84 0.82 -4.85
C GLY A 380 -12.72 0.11 -5.60
N LYS A 381 -12.73 0.27 -6.92
CA LYS A 381 -11.78 -0.36 -7.85
C LYS A 381 -10.95 0.68 -8.58
N LEU A 382 -9.64 0.75 -8.30
CA LEU A 382 -8.74 1.69 -8.96
C LEU A 382 -7.86 0.98 -9.99
N LYS A 383 -7.35 1.73 -10.97
CA LYS A 383 -6.28 1.26 -11.86
C LYS A 383 -4.92 1.63 -11.28
N VAL A 384 -4.10 0.62 -10.97
CA VAL A 384 -2.73 0.81 -10.47
C VAL A 384 -1.79 0.03 -11.38
N ARG A 385 -0.86 0.72 -12.06
CA ARG A 385 0.07 0.13 -13.03
C ARG A 385 -0.62 -0.71 -14.12
N GLY A 386 -1.76 -0.23 -14.60
CA GLY A 386 -2.59 -0.93 -15.61
C GLY A 386 -3.45 -2.08 -15.06
N LEU A 387 -3.34 -2.41 -13.77
CA LEU A 387 -4.13 -3.46 -13.12
C LEU A 387 -5.35 -2.85 -12.43
N THR A 388 -6.53 -3.41 -12.67
CA THR A 388 -7.74 -3.08 -11.91
C THR A 388 -7.71 -3.81 -10.58
N VAL A 389 -7.68 -3.05 -9.48
CA VAL A 389 -7.55 -3.59 -8.12
C VAL A 389 -8.60 -3.05 -7.18
N ASP A 390 -8.99 -3.90 -6.24
CA ASP A 390 -9.90 -3.55 -5.16
C ASP A 390 -9.13 -2.84 -4.04
N VAL A 391 -9.69 -1.76 -3.49
CA VAL A 391 -8.98 -0.87 -2.54
C VAL A 391 -9.73 -0.72 -1.23
N TRP A 392 -9.01 -0.90 -0.12
CA TRP A 392 -9.51 -0.67 1.24
C TRP A 392 -8.71 0.42 1.91
N GLY A 393 -9.39 1.38 2.55
CA GLY A 393 -8.78 2.47 3.30
C GLY A 393 -8.95 2.29 4.80
N ARG A 394 -7.92 2.62 5.58
CA ARG A 394 -7.99 2.84 7.03
C ARG A 394 -7.39 4.19 7.40
N LYS A 395 -8.13 4.94 8.22
CA LYS A 395 -7.68 6.19 8.84
C LYS A 395 -7.30 5.91 10.31
N SER A 396 -6.14 6.37 10.73
CA SER A 396 -5.68 6.31 12.12
C SER A 396 -5.09 7.64 12.55
N THR A 397 -5.37 8.07 13.77
CA THR A 397 -4.76 9.26 14.36
C THR A 397 -3.83 8.81 15.48
N ILE A 398 -2.59 9.30 15.45
CA ILE A 398 -1.55 8.98 16.43
C ILE A 398 -1.29 10.17 17.36
N THR A 399 -0.48 9.97 18.41
CA THR A 399 -0.16 11.03 19.38
C THR A 399 0.47 12.24 18.68
N GLY A 400 0.09 13.46 19.09
CA GLY A 400 0.55 14.70 18.44
C GLY A 400 -0.27 15.15 17.23
N GLY A 401 -1.50 14.64 17.08
CA GLY A 401 -2.49 15.13 16.10
C GLY A 401 -2.19 14.72 14.66
N ILE A 402 -1.30 13.74 14.45
CA ILE A 402 -0.94 13.28 13.12
C ILE A 402 -1.97 12.25 12.67
N THR A 403 -2.57 12.49 11.51
CA THR A 403 -3.47 11.57 10.83
C THR A 403 -2.70 10.79 9.78
N ILE A 404 -2.87 9.47 9.77
CA ILE A 404 -2.31 8.56 8.78
C ILE A 404 -3.48 7.90 8.04
N ASN A 405 -3.52 8.14 6.73
CA ASN A 405 -4.41 7.45 5.81
C ASN A 405 -3.62 6.34 5.11
N ARG A 406 -4.08 5.10 5.23
CA ARG A 406 -3.51 3.93 4.55
C ARG A 406 -4.51 3.32 3.59
N GLU A 407 -4.07 2.99 2.40
CA GLU A 407 -4.85 2.28 1.39
C GLU A 407 -4.15 0.99 1.02
N TYR A 408 -4.89 -0.10 0.99
CA TYR A 408 -4.42 -1.45 0.71
C TYR A 408 -5.03 -1.90 -0.61
N TYR A 409 -4.18 -2.35 -1.53
CA TYR A 409 -4.54 -2.64 -2.91
C TYR A 409 -4.44 -4.14 -3.15
N PHE A 410 -5.54 -4.72 -3.62
CA PHE A 410 -5.65 -6.15 -3.83
C PHE A 410 -6.06 -6.46 -5.27
N LEU A 411 -5.28 -7.30 -5.92
CA LEU A 411 -5.65 -7.90 -7.18
C LEU A 411 -6.56 -9.10 -6.92
N LYS A 412 -7.77 -9.06 -7.46
CA LYS A 412 -8.72 -10.17 -7.35
C LYS A 412 -8.33 -11.29 -8.31
N THR A 413 -8.09 -12.49 -7.79
CA THR A 413 -7.95 -13.72 -8.59
C THR A 413 -9.18 -14.62 -8.40
N LEU A 414 -9.25 -15.75 -9.11
CA LEU A 414 -10.39 -16.68 -9.07
C LEU A 414 -10.68 -17.20 -7.65
N HIS A 415 -9.64 -17.40 -6.82
CA HIS A 415 -9.79 -18.07 -5.52
C HIS A 415 -9.20 -17.28 -4.34
N THR A 416 -8.35 -16.29 -4.59
CA THR A 416 -7.64 -15.55 -3.55
C THR A 416 -7.47 -14.08 -3.95
N ALA A 417 -7.13 -13.21 -3.00
CA ALA A 417 -6.64 -11.89 -3.34
C ALA A 417 -5.14 -11.81 -3.12
N VAL A 418 -4.47 -11.19 -4.09
CA VAL A 418 -3.04 -10.95 -4.05
C VAL A 418 -2.83 -9.49 -3.63
N PRO A 419 -2.17 -9.21 -2.49
CA PRO A 419 -1.80 -7.86 -2.14
C PRO A 419 -0.75 -7.35 -3.13
N ILE A 420 -1.03 -6.24 -3.80
CA ILE A 420 -0.10 -5.65 -4.79
C ILE A 420 0.52 -4.34 -4.32
N GLY A 421 0.04 -3.77 -3.22
CA GLY A 421 0.63 -2.58 -2.67
C GLY A 421 -0.13 -1.95 -1.52
N ILE A 422 0.52 -0.97 -0.93
CA ILE A 422 0.03 -0.14 0.16
C ILE A 422 0.40 1.30 -0.18
N PHE A 423 -0.56 2.21 -0.10
CA PHE A 423 -0.29 3.64 -0.14
C PHE A 423 -0.49 4.24 1.24
N GLN A 424 0.39 5.15 1.62
CA GLN A 424 0.30 5.84 2.89
C GLN A 424 0.49 7.33 2.71
N LYS A 425 -0.38 8.10 3.38
CA LYS A 425 -0.29 9.55 3.51
C LYS A 425 -0.43 9.95 4.97
N ALA A 426 0.62 10.57 5.52
CA ALA A 426 0.66 11.08 6.88
C ALA A 426 0.68 12.61 6.86
N PHE A 427 -0.22 13.22 7.62
CA PHE A 427 -0.36 14.68 7.69
C PHE A 427 -0.82 15.14 9.06
N ARG A 428 -0.48 16.37 9.44
CA ARG A 428 -0.99 17.00 10.66
C ARG A 428 -2.11 17.96 10.29
N LEU A 429 -3.22 17.86 11.03
CA LEU A 429 -4.27 18.85 10.97
C LEU A 429 -3.89 20.05 11.85
N PRO A 430 -4.21 21.28 11.44
CA PRO A 430 -4.03 22.46 12.27
C PRO A 430 -4.77 22.28 13.59
N ASN A 431 -4.11 22.67 14.68
CA ASN A 431 -4.64 22.51 16.01
C ASN A 431 -5.73 23.56 16.24
N ASN A 432 -6.99 23.21 16.03
CA ASN A 432 -8.12 24.16 16.10
C ASN A 432 -8.51 24.55 17.56
N ASN A 433 -7.68 24.21 18.55
CA ASN A 433 -7.97 24.36 19.97
C ASN A 433 -7.95 25.82 20.47
N ASN A 434 -7.67 26.80 19.61
CA ASN A 434 -7.67 28.23 19.99
C ASN A 434 -8.95 29.01 19.59
N LYS A 435 -9.95 28.38 18.95
CA LYS A 435 -11.17 29.11 18.51
C LYS A 435 -12.28 29.25 19.56
N ASN A 436 -11.99 29.03 20.84
CA ASN A 436 -13.04 28.97 21.84
C ASN A 436 -13.47 30.31 22.47
N ASN A 437 -12.92 31.49 22.15
CA ASN A 437 -13.24 32.65 23.01
C ASN A 437 -13.39 34.08 22.46
N GLU A 438 -13.25 34.41 21.17
CA GLU A 438 -13.52 35.81 20.76
C GLU A 438 -14.38 35.87 19.49
N ASP A 439 -15.59 36.39 19.71
CA ASP A 439 -16.57 36.97 18.79
C ASP A 439 -17.12 36.12 17.64
N LYS A 440 -18.32 35.58 17.91
CA LYS A 440 -19.29 35.08 16.92
C LYS A 440 -20.00 36.26 16.24
N ASP A 441 -19.28 37.04 15.44
CA ASP A 441 -19.95 37.86 14.43
C ASP A 441 -20.05 37.05 13.13
N ASP A 442 -21.29 36.89 12.66
CA ASP A 442 -21.80 35.95 11.66
C ASP A 442 -21.29 36.17 10.20
N ASP A 443 -20.08 36.68 10.00
CA ASP A 443 -19.48 36.78 8.67
C ASP A 443 -18.42 35.68 8.46
N ASP A 444 -18.88 34.59 7.85
CA ASP A 444 -18.23 33.34 7.42
C ASP A 444 -16.98 33.52 6.49
N ASP A 445 -16.03 34.39 6.83
CA ASP A 445 -14.79 34.64 6.08
C ASP A 445 -13.53 34.40 6.94
N ASP A 446 -13.56 33.37 7.80
CA ASP A 446 -12.36 32.89 8.49
C ASP A 446 -11.37 32.22 7.51
N ASP A 447 -10.45 33.06 7.04
CA ASP A 447 -9.24 32.80 6.25
C ASP A 447 -8.15 32.02 7.01
N ASP A 448 -8.52 31.17 7.98
CA ASP A 448 -7.55 30.25 8.57
C ASP A 448 -7.40 29.06 7.62
N ASP A 449 -6.57 29.26 6.58
CA ASP A 449 -5.95 28.19 5.82
C ASP A 449 -5.13 27.37 6.79
N GLY A 450 -5.84 26.44 7.41
CA GLY A 450 -5.26 25.33 8.08
C GLY A 450 -4.47 24.49 7.08
N THR A 451 -3.30 24.98 6.66
CA THR A 451 -2.43 24.31 5.71
C THR A 451 -2.11 22.96 6.27
N VAL A 452 -2.60 21.93 5.61
CA VAL A 452 -2.35 20.54 5.98
C VAL A 452 -0.86 20.30 5.84
N GLU A 453 -0.15 20.15 6.96
CA GLU A 453 1.27 19.85 6.94
C GLU A 453 1.46 18.39 6.49
N LEU A 454 1.87 18.19 5.24
CA LEU A 454 2.21 16.87 4.73
C LEU A 454 3.53 16.40 5.36
N ILE A 455 3.45 15.36 6.19
CA ILE A 455 4.61 14.81 6.90
C ILE A 455 5.29 13.76 6.04
N ASN A 456 4.52 12.83 5.49
CA ASN A 456 5.07 11.76 4.66
C ASN A 456 4.04 11.27 3.65
N GLU A 457 4.52 10.86 2.49
CA GLU A 457 3.73 10.18 1.49
C GLU A 457 4.59 9.11 0.83
N SER A 458 4.09 7.88 0.81
CA SER A 458 4.87 6.74 0.34
C SER A 458 3.98 5.68 -0.27
N TRP A 459 4.50 5.08 -1.33
CA TRP A 459 3.98 3.88 -1.95
C TRP A 459 4.84 2.68 -1.58
N ILE A 460 4.20 1.57 -1.26
CA ILE A 460 4.80 0.25 -1.15
C ILE A 460 4.18 -0.58 -2.25
N HIS A 461 4.96 -1.01 -3.24
CA HIS A 461 4.50 -1.94 -4.26
C HIS A 461 4.98 -3.33 -3.91
N LEU A 462 4.12 -4.33 -4.12
CA LEU A 462 4.41 -5.74 -3.91
C LEU A 462 4.31 -6.45 -5.26
N TYR A 463 5.31 -7.26 -5.58
CA TYR A 463 5.39 -8.00 -6.84
C TYR A 463 6.12 -9.33 -6.65
N GLY A 464 5.95 -10.24 -7.62
CA GLY A 464 6.48 -11.60 -7.50
C GLY A 464 5.86 -12.36 -6.34
N TYR A 465 4.56 -12.18 -6.11
CA TYR A 465 3.81 -12.90 -5.08
C TYR A 465 3.75 -14.39 -5.46
N VAL A 466 4.37 -15.23 -4.63
CA VAL A 466 4.34 -16.69 -4.77
C VAL A 466 3.67 -17.26 -3.53
N GLN A 467 2.57 -17.97 -3.75
CA GLN A 467 1.89 -18.74 -2.72
C GLN A 467 2.68 -20.04 -2.47
N GLY A 468 2.85 -20.39 -1.19
CA GLY A 468 3.36 -21.70 -0.81
C GLY A 468 4.15 -21.69 0.49
N HIS A 469 4.52 -22.89 0.94
CA HIS A 469 5.34 -23.07 2.14
C HIS A 469 6.72 -22.43 1.96
N VAL A 470 7.10 -21.61 2.93
CA VAL A 470 8.46 -21.08 3.04
C VAL A 470 9.32 -22.09 3.78
N HIS A 471 10.46 -22.47 3.20
CA HIS A 471 11.39 -23.35 3.90
C HIS A 471 11.87 -22.69 5.19
N LEU A 472 11.76 -23.37 6.34
CA LEU A 472 12.03 -22.76 7.64
C LEU A 472 13.50 -22.35 7.83
N ASP A 473 14.43 -22.87 7.02
CA ASP A 473 15.83 -22.43 7.00
C ASP A 473 16.00 -20.97 6.59
N ASN A 474 15.00 -20.40 5.90
CA ASN A 474 14.99 -18.97 5.63
C ASN A 474 14.89 -18.12 6.90
N PHE A 475 14.47 -18.71 8.02
CA PHE A 475 14.38 -18.07 9.34
C PHE A 475 15.49 -18.52 10.29
N ASN A 476 16.65 -18.93 9.76
CA ASN A 476 17.78 -19.32 10.60
C ASN A 476 18.30 -18.14 11.44
N ILE A 477 18.24 -18.30 12.76
CA ILE A 477 18.70 -17.33 13.78
C ILE A 477 19.94 -17.82 14.53
N GLU A 478 20.57 -18.92 14.09
CA GLU A 478 21.68 -19.56 14.78
C GLU A 478 22.82 -18.57 15.08
N SER A 479 23.16 -17.70 14.13
CA SER A 479 24.20 -16.67 14.30
C SER A 479 23.93 -15.67 15.43
N CYS A 480 22.73 -15.65 16.01
CA CYS A 480 22.38 -14.81 17.15
C CYS A 480 22.80 -15.38 18.51
N PHE A 481 23.19 -16.65 18.57
CA PHE A 481 23.52 -17.34 19.82
C PHE A 481 25.02 -17.66 19.85
N HIS A 482 25.69 -17.62 21.01
CA HIS A 482 27.07 -18.11 21.07
C HIS A 482 27.10 -19.64 21.14
N LEU A 483 28.26 -20.26 20.91
CA LEU A 483 28.40 -21.72 20.96
C LEU A 483 27.98 -22.34 22.31
N ARG A 484 28.11 -21.58 23.40
CA ARG A 484 27.69 -22.00 24.75
C ARG A 484 26.17 -21.95 24.96
N ASP A 485 25.45 -21.23 24.11
CA ASP A 485 24.01 -21.00 24.18
C ASP A 485 23.26 -21.94 23.22
N ARG A 486 23.84 -23.12 22.95
CA ARG A 486 23.31 -24.10 21.98
C ARG A 486 23.63 -25.53 22.41
N PHE A 487 22.69 -26.45 22.17
CA PHE A 487 22.94 -27.90 22.25
C PHE A 487 22.90 -28.52 20.85
N TYR A 488 23.95 -29.26 20.51
CA TYR A 488 23.96 -30.15 19.35
C TYR A 488 23.43 -31.50 19.80
N ILE A 489 22.32 -31.89 19.21
CA ILE A 489 21.56 -33.06 19.60
C ILE A 489 21.53 -34.02 18.42
N ASN A 490 21.79 -35.30 18.69
CA ASN A 490 21.54 -36.36 17.75
C ASN A 490 20.60 -37.41 18.35
N PHE A 491 19.85 -38.10 17.47
CA PHE A 491 19.06 -39.27 17.83
C PHE A 491 18.93 -40.19 16.61
N GLN A 492 18.65 -41.47 16.85
CA GLN A 492 18.51 -42.45 15.77
C GLN A 492 17.04 -42.67 15.44
N LEU A 493 16.76 -42.93 14.17
CA LEU A 493 15.43 -43.29 13.67
C LEU A 493 15.37 -44.81 13.53
N GLU A 494 14.31 -45.43 14.06
CA GLU A 494 14.12 -46.89 13.96
C GLU A 494 13.58 -47.34 12.60
N ASP A 495 12.92 -46.44 11.86
CA ASP A 495 12.27 -46.74 10.58
C ASP A 495 13.27 -46.70 9.41
N LYS A 496 13.09 -47.60 8.42
CA LYS A 496 13.84 -47.59 7.15
C LYS A 496 13.48 -46.35 6.31
N PHE A 497 14.10 -45.23 6.64
CA PHE A 497 13.77 -43.89 6.15
C PHE A 497 14.19 -43.61 4.70
N ASP A 498 15.08 -44.41 4.11
CA ASP A 498 15.88 -44.00 2.95
C ASP A 498 15.06 -43.82 1.65
N ILE A 499 13.99 -44.59 1.49
CA ILE A 499 13.09 -44.48 0.33
C ILE A 499 12.19 -43.23 0.45
N TYR A 500 11.91 -42.77 1.68
CA TYR A 500 10.96 -41.70 1.94
C TYR A 500 11.61 -40.31 1.95
N ILE A 501 12.91 -40.19 2.21
CA ILE A 501 13.59 -38.89 2.28
C ILE A 501 13.85 -38.31 0.90
N LYS A 502 14.43 -39.13 0.02
CA LYS A 502 15.02 -38.63 -1.22
C LYS A 502 13.96 -38.02 -2.13
N GLY A 503 13.95 -36.70 -2.25
CA GLY A 503 12.96 -35.95 -3.04
C GLY A 503 11.75 -35.43 -2.26
N TYR A 504 11.67 -35.67 -0.94
CA TYR A 504 10.61 -35.15 -0.06
C TYR A 504 11.16 -34.39 1.15
N GLU A 505 12.41 -33.93 1.09
CA GLU A 505 13.07 -33.16 2.15
C GLU A 505 12.25 -31.91 2.54
N SER A 506 11.61 -31.27 1.56
CA SER A 506 10.75 -30.09 1.75
C SER A 506 9.48 -30.35 2.57
N LEU A 507 9.07 -31.61 2.73
CA LEU A 507 7.94 -32.02 3.57
C LEU A 507 8.42 -32.54 4.93
N ILE A 508 9.53 -33.28 4.95
CA ILE A 508 10.05 -33.94 6.14
C ILE A 508 10.67 -32.93 7.11
N PHE A 509 11.54 -32.04 6.65
CA PHE A 509 12.24 -31.11 7.55
C PHE A 509 11.31 -30.17 8.30
N PRO A 510 10.27 -29.56 7.67
CA PRO A 510 9.31 -28.74 8.41
C PRO A 510 8.52 -29.55 9.45
N SER A 511 8.01 -30.73 9.07
CA SER A 511 7.27 -31.60 10.00
C SER A 511 8.12 -32.01 11.20
N LEU A 512 9.37 -32.44 10.95
CA LEU A 512 10.31 -32.83 11.98
C LEU A 512 10.67 -31.65 12.89
N ARG A 513 11.00 -30.49 12.31
CA ARG A 513 11.29 -29.24 13.06
C ARG A 513 10.14 -28.88 13.98
N ASN A 514 8.91 -28.92 13.47
CA ASN A 514 7.72 -28.55 14.22
C ASN A 514 7.37 -29.54 15.33
N SER A 515 7.63 -30.84 15.13
CA SER A 515 7.46 -31.83 16.20
C SER A 515 8.53 -31.67 17.28
N LEU A 516 9.79 -31.46 16.91
CA LEU A 516 10.88 -31.17 17.87
C LEU A 516 10.60 -29.90 18.67
N ALA A 517 10.19 -28.82 17.99
CA ALA A 517 9.88 -27.55 18.64
C ALA A 517 8.68 -27.67 19.61
N ARG A 518 7.65 -28.43 19.24
CA ARG A 518 6.50 -28.73 20.11
C ARG A 518 6.91 -29.55 21.33
N ALA A 519 7.70 -30.61 21.15
CA ALA A 519 8.18 -31.45 22.25
C ALA A 519 9.10 -30.68 23.22
N ALA A 520 9.95 -29.79 22.70
CA ALA A 520 10.78 -28.89 23.49
C ALA A 520 9.99 -27.72 24.13
N ASN A 521 8.75 -27.50 23.69
CA ASN A 521 7.92 -26.33 24.00
C ASN A 521 8.57 -24.98 23.63
N VAL A 522 9.28 -24.94 22.49
CA VAL A 522 9.96 -23.73 21.98
C VAL A 522 9.38 -23.28 20.64
N SER A 523 9.86 -22.14 20.13
CA SER A 523 9.56 -21.68 18.76
C SER A 523 10.34 -22.52 17.74
N SER A 524 9.76 -22.78 16.56
CA SER A 524 10.38 -23.62 15.52
C SER A 524 11.72 -23.07 15.03
N VAL A 525 11.95 -21.75 15.10
CA VAL A 525 13.24 -21.12 14.78
C VAL A 525 14.37 -21.46 15.75
N ARG A 526 14.07 -21.96 16.96
CA ARG A 526 15.09 -22.43 17.93
C ARG A 526 15.62 -23.82 17.61
N ILE A 527 15.00 -24.53 16.66
CA ILE A 527 15.50 -25.78 16.12
C ILE A 527 16.14 -25.48 14.77
N SER A 528 17.46 -25.55 14.69
CA SER A 528 18.25 -25.15 13.51
C SER A 528 19.16 -26.28 13.05
N ASN A 529 19.74 -26.13 11.85
CA ASN A 529 20.73 -27.04 11.27
C ASN A 529 20.32 -28.52 11.34
N ILE A 530 19.08 -28.83 10.95
CA ILE A 530 18.60 -30.21 10.90
C ILE A 530 19.30 -30.91 9.75
N GLN A 531 19.97 -32.02 10.04
CA GLN A 531 20.63 -32.87 9.07
C GLN A 531 20.18 -34.31 9.32
N ILE A 532 19.90 -35.04 8.25
CA ILE A 532 19.62 -36.47 8.33
C ILE A 532 20.74 -37.18 7.60
N GLY A 533 21.49 -37.99 8.35
CA GLY A 533 22.62 -38.76 7.84
C GLY A 533 22.36 -40.26 7.98
N ARG A 534 23.00 -41.03 7.12
CA ARG A 534 23.01 -42.49 7.20
C ARG A 534 24.26 -42.94 7.96
N LEU A 535 24.09 -43.68 9.05
CA LEU A 535 25.20 -44.27 9.80
C LEU A 535 25.52 -45.69 9.30
N SER A 536 24.49 -46.46 8.92
CA SER A 536 24.62 -47.80 8.33
C SER A 536 23.43 -48.12 7.40
N SER A 537 23.39 -49.34 6.83
CA SER A 537 22.31 -49.74 5.90
C SER A 537 20.91 -49.57 6.48
N ASP A 538 20.75 -49.74 7.79
CA ASP A 538 19.46 -49.75 8.46
C ASP A 538 19.33 -48.67 9.56
N LEU A 539 20.34 -47.81 9.72
CA LEU A 539 20.39 -46.84 10.81
C LEU A 539 20.60 -45.42 10.30
N MET A 540 19.59 -44.59 10.55
CA MET A 540 19.61 -43.15 10.27
C MET A 540 19.77 -42.34 11.53
N VAL A 541 20.52 -41.25 11.43
CA VAL A 541 20.76 -40.32 12.52
C VAL A 541 20.25 -38.96 12.10
N VAL A 542 19.37 -38.39 12.92
CA VAL A 542 19.00 -36.98 12.82
C VAL A 542 19.93 -36.20 13.73
N GLN A 543 20.52 -35.13 13.21
CA GLN A 543 21.30 -34.16 13.96
C GLN A 543 20.60 -32.81 13.86
N PHE A 544 20.55 -32.06 14.96
CA PHE A 544 20.02 -30.70 14.95
C PHE A 544 20.63 -29.87 16.09
N THR A 545 20.49 -28.56 15.98
CA THR A 545 20.92 -27.60 16.99
C THR A 545 19.70 -27.00 17.69
N LEU A 546 19.62 -27.19 19.01
CA LEU A 546 18.67 -26.49 19.88
C LEU A 546 19.31 -25.21 20.42
N LEU A 547 18.72 -24.06 20.13
CA LEU A 547 19.20 -22.73 20.55
C LEU A 547 18.59 -22.34 21.91
N ASP A 548 19.30 -21.57 22.72
CA ASP A 548 18.82 -21.05 24.01
C ASP A 548 17.67 -20.04 23.86
N ALA A 549 17.09 -19.64 25.00
CA ALA A 549 16.20 -18.52 25.12
C ALA A 549 16.89 -17.23 24.63
N PRO A 550 16.24 -16.43 23.77
CA PRO A 550 16.78 -15.15 23.35
C PRO A 550 16.94 -14.21 24.55
N SER A 551 18.14 -13.61 24.69
CA SER A 551 18.39 -12.59 25.70
C SER A 551 17.77 -11.26 25.27
N ILE A 552 16.74 -10.79 25.97
CA ILE A 552 16.00 -9.57 25.63
C ILE A 552 16.51 -8.43 26.52
N PRO A 553 17.11 -7.37 25.95
CA PRO A 553 17.60 -6.25 26.76
C PRO A 553 16.44 -5.46 27.38
N GLY A 554 16.44 -5.31 28.71
CA GLY A 554 15.58 -4.37 29.46
C GLY A 554 14.34 -4.98 30.12
N SER A 555 13.55 -4.12 30.80
CA SER A 555 12.33 -4.46 31.55
C SER A 555 11.08 -4.71 30.69
N LEU A 556 11.26 -4.84 29.37
CA LEU A 556 10.16 -5.04 28.44
C LEU A 556 9.65 -6.48 28.57
N LYS A 557 8.48 -6.62 29.21
CA LYS A 557 7.78 -7.91 29.31
C LYS A 557 7.41 -8.38 27.91
N THR A 558 8.02 -9.48 27.47
CA THR A 558 7.46 -10.25 26.36
C THR A 558 6.10 -10.79 26.73
N ARG A 559 5.28 -11.14 25.72
CA ARG A 559 4.01 -11.85 25.98
C ARG A 559 4.24 -13.20 26.67
N TYR A 560 5.40 -13.81 26.43
CA TYR A 560 5.77 -15.11 26.98
C TYR A 560 7.21 -15.10 27.46
N THR A 561 7.46 -15.67 28.64
CA THR A 561 8.80 -15.98 29.14
C THR A 561 9.40 -17.10 28.27
N PRO A 562 10.51 -16.85 27.55
CA PRO A 562 11.12 -17.90 26.73
C PRO A 562 11.71 -18.99 27.62
N ILE A 563 11.53 -20.26 27.23
CA ILE A 563 12.04 -21.42 27.98
C ILE A 563 13.57 -21.51 27.85
N PRO A 564 14.34 -21.57 28.94
CA PRO A 564 15.80 -21.74 28.90
C PRO A 564 16.23 -23.02 28.17
N LEU A 565 17.46 -23.07 27.68
CA LEU A 565 18.02 -24.20 26.93
C LEU A 565 17.91 -25.53 27.69
N GLU A 566 18.29 -25.56 28.96
CA GLU A 566 18.25 -26.76 29.79
C GLU A 566 16.83 -27.29 29.99
N GLU A 567 15.86 -26.40 30.22
CA GLU A 567 14.46 -26.77 30.38
C GLU A 567 13.89 -27.28 29.06
N ALA A 568 14.19 -26.62 27.93
CA ALA A 568 13.78 -27.07 26.60
C ALA A 568 14.34 -28.46 26.26
N TYR A 569 15.59 -28.74 26.63
CA TYR A 569 16.21 -30.05 26.46
C TYR A 569 15.61 -31.11 27.40
N SER A 570 15.30 -30.74 28.64
CA SER A 570 14.59 -31.61 29.58
C SER A 570 13.20 -31.97 29.06
N ASN A 571 12.48 -31.01 28.49
CA ASN A 571 11.18 -31.22 27.84
C ASN A 571 11.29 -32.19 26.66
N LEU A 572 12.33 -32.09 25.84
CA LEU A 572 12.58 -33.09 24.78
C LEU A 572 12.79 -34.49 25.35
N LYS A 573 13.56 -34.63 26.43
CA LYS A 573 13.85 -35.92 27.07
C LYS A 573 12.66 -36.52 27.82
N SER A 574 11.72 -35.70 28.30
CA SER A 574 10.58 -36.17 29.09
C SER A 574 9.53 -36.90 28.25
N HIS A 575 9.47 -36.62 26.94
CA HIS A 575 8.65 -37.39 26.01
C HIS A 575 9.23 -38.79 25.88
N LYS A 576 8.45 -39.87 25.95
CA LYS A 576 8.96 -41.24 25.68
C LYS A 576 9.27 -41.44 24.19
N GLU A 577 8.51 -40.75 23.35
CA GLU A 577 8.51 -40.88 21.91
C GLU A 577 8.03 -39.55 21.33
N ILE A 578 8.69 -39.09 20.26
CA ILE A 578 8.27 -37.90 19.51
C ILE A 578 7.83 -38.37 18.14
N GLU A 579 6.59 -38.05 17.79
CA GLU A 579 6.01 -38.39 16.50
C GLU A 579 6.01 -37.18 15.56
N PHE A 580 6.28 -37.41 14.29
CA PHE A 580 6.00 -36.43 13.25
C PHE A 580 5.34 -37.07 12.04
N LYS A 581 4.40 -36.32 11.46
CA LYS A 581 3.50 -36.79 10.41
C LYS A 581 3.89 -36.11 9.11
N VAL A 582 4.01 -36.90 8.05
CA VAL A 582 4.30 -36.41 6.70
C VAL A 582 3.21 -36.91 5.76
N LEU A 583 2.55 -35.96 5.10
CA LEU A 583 1.52 -36.23 4.11
C LEU A 583 2.20 -36.27 2.74
N TYR A 584 2.30 -37.45 2.15
CA TYR A 584 2.87 -37.60 0.80
C TYR A 584 1.76 -37.44 -0.25
N PRO A 585 2.03 -36.82 -1.42
CA PRO A 585 1.00 -36.58 -2.44
C PRO A 585 0.33 -37.84 -3.00
N LEU A 586 0.97 -39.01 -2.87
CA LEU A 586 0.53 -40.27 -3.47
C LEU A 586 0.50 -41.46 -2.49
N MET A 587 1.08 -41.30 -1.30
CA MET A 587 1.08 -42.31 -0.26
C MET A 587 0.41 -41.67 0.96
N HIS A 588 -0.54 -42.39 1.56
CA HIS A 588 -1.27 -41.91 2.73
C HIS A 588 -0.29 -41.41 3.82
N GLU A 589 -0.81 -40.64 4.79
CA GLU A 589 -0.05 -40.10 5.91
C GLU A 589 0.92 -41.14 6.51
N LYS A 590 2.22 -40.84 6.50
CA LYS A 590 3.24 -41.65 7.18
C LYS A 590 3.61 -40.95 8.48
N VAL A 591 3.48 -41.71 9.56
CA VAL A 591 3.92 -41.30 10.90
C VAL A 591 5.32 -41.85 11.11
N PHE A 592 6.24 -40.97 11.47
CA PHE A 592 7.58 -41.33 11.91
C PHE A 592 7.67 -41.13 13.40
N ARG A 593 8.38 -42.05 14.05
CA ARG A 593 8.52 -42.11 15.49
C ARG A 593 9.98 -42.26 15.86
N PHE A 594 10.38 -41.62 16.94
CA PHE A 594 11.70 -41.86 17.52
C PHE A 594 11.67 -41.77 19.03
N HIS A 595 12.47 -42.62 19.66
CA HIS A 595 12.60 -42.67 21.11
C HIS A 595 13.66 -41.69 21.60
N THR A 596 13.30 -40.96 22.65
CA THR A 596 14.12 -39.90 23.25
C THR A 596 15.23 -40.44 24.15
N ASN A 597 15.17 -41.71 24.53
CA ASN A 597 16.22 -42.42 25.25
C ASN A 597 17.54 -42.49 24.46
N GLN A 598 17.51 -42.22 23.14
CA GLN A 598 18.68 -42.14 22.27
C GLN A 598 19.22 -40.71 22.07
N LEU A 599 18.65 -39.69 22.74
CA LEU A 599 19.13 -38.31 22.65
C LEU A 599 20.52 -38.16 23.29
N GLN A 600 21.55 -37.88 22.48
CA GLN A 600 22.87 -37.49 22.98
C GLN A 600 23.13 -36.01 22.67
N SER A 601 23.50 -35.24 23.71
CA SER A 601 23.96 -33.86 23.56
C SER A 601 25.49 -33.83 23.48
N LEU A 602 26.03 -33.36 22.36
CA LEU A 602 27.47 -33.40 22.09
C LEU A 602 28.27 -32.27 22.77
N VAL A 603 27.62 -31.21 23.30
CA VAL A 603 28.32 -29.96 23.69
C VAL A 603 28.30 -29.66 25.20
N ARG A 604 28.35 -30.68 26.06
CA ARG A 604 28.73 -30.47 27.48
C ARG A 604 30.09 -31.03 27.90
N GLU A 605 30.88 -31.65 27.03
CA GLU A 605 32.24 -32.09 27.36
C GLU A 605 33.33 -31.00 27.26
N PHE A 606 32.94 -29.72 27.36
CA PHE A 606 33.88 -28.63 27.67
C PHE A 606 33.62 -27.99 29.05
N SER A 607 32.72 -28.55 29.87
CA SER A 607 32.68 -28.22 31.30
C SER A 607 33.84 -28.93 32.00
N SER A 608 34.93 -28.19 32.18
CA SER A 608 35.97 -28.40 33.21
C SER A 608 36.02 -29.82 33.77
N SER A 609 36.60 -30.76 33.02
CA SER A 609 37.13 -31.96 33.67
C SER A 609 38.05 -31.44 34.76
N SER A 610 37.79 -31.86 35.99
CA SER A 610 38.66 -31.64 37.13
C SER A 610 40.11 -31.76 36.67
N THR A 611 40.91 -30.77 37.03
CA THR A 611 42.36 -30.76 36.85
C THR A 611 42.94 -32.10 37.25
N ASP A 612 43.12 -32.98 36.27
CA ASP A 612 43.90 -34.19 36.41
C ASP A 612 45.34 -33.78 36.09
N PRO A 613 46.23 -33.68 37.09
CA PRO A 613 47.57 -33.10 36.95
C PRO A 613 48.46 -33.87 35.95
N THR A 614 48.04 -35.07 35.54
CA THR A 614 48.66 -35.93 34.53
C THR A 614 48.63 -35.37 33.10
N ARG A 615 47.64 -34.55 32.72
CA ARG A 615 47.54 -34.00 31.35
C ARG A 615 48.50 -32.83 31.07
N ARG A 616 48.92 -32.07 32.08
CA ARG A 616 49.92 -31.00 31.90
C ARG A 616 51.32 -31.56 31.60
N GLY A 617 51.68 -32.71 32.18
CA GLY A 617 52.94 -33.40 31.89
C GLY A 617 53.04 -33.91 30.45
N ALA A 618 51.94 -34.42 29.89
CA ALA A 618 51.92 -34.99 28.55
C ALA A 618 52.09 -33.93 27.44
N MET A 619 51.50 -32.74 27.59
CA MET A 619 51.67 -31.66 26.60
C MET A 619 53.06 -31.02 26.65
N VAL A 620 53.68 -30.91 27.84
CA VAL A 620 55.08 -30.47 27.97
C VAL A 620 56.03 -31.51 27.38
N GLY A 621 55.74 -32.80 27.58
CA GLY A 621 56.49 -33.91 26.97
C GLY A 621 56.42 -33.92 25.44
N LEU A 622 55.25 -33.67 24.85
CA LEU A 622 55.09 -33.54 23.39
C LEU A 622 55.80 -32.29 22.83
N GLY A 623 55.72 -31.16 23.54
CA GLY A 623 56.42 -29.93 23.16
C GLY A 623 57.94 -30.09 23.17
N LEU A 624 58.49 -30.71 24.21
CA LEU A 624 59.92 -31.05 24.29
C LEU A 624 60.30 -32.09 23.23
N GLY A 625 59.47 -33.10 22.99
CA GLY A 625 59.69 -34.11 21.96
C GLY A 625 59.80 -33.51 20.55
N MET A 626 58.90 -32.59 20.19
CA MET A 626 58.97 -31.91 18.89
C MET A 626 60.21 -31.00 18.77
N LEU A 627 60.65 -30.38 19.86
CA LEU A 627 61.85 -29.54 19.87
C LEU A 627 63.12 -30.38 19.65
N PHE A 628 63.22 -31.55 20.31
CA PHE A 628 64.32 -32.49 20.08
C PHE A 628 64.35 -33.02 18.63
N ILE A 629 63.19 -33.35 18.06
CA ILE A 629 63.09 -33.79 16.66
C ILE A 629 63.51 -32.66 15.71
N GLY A 630 63.09 -31.42 15.98
CA GLY A 630 63.48 -30.24 15.20
C GLY A 630 65.00 -29.97 15.24
N VAL A 631 65.62 -30.07 16.41
CA VAL A 631 67.08 -29.88 16.56
C VAL A 631 67.85 -31.00 15.88
N CYS A 632 67.43 -32.26 16.05
CA CYS A 632 68.10 -33.40 15.42
C CYS A 632 68.01 -33.35 13.89
N SER A 633 66.84 -33.00 13.34
CA SER A 633 66.66 -32.86 11.88
C SER A 633 67.45 -31.67 11.31
N GLY A 634 67.51 -30.55 12.02
CA GLY A 634 68.32 -29.39 11.64
C GLY A 634 69.83 -29.69 11.63
N LEU A 635 70.34 -30.39 12.65
CA LEU A 635 71.75 -30.80 12.70
C LEU A 635 72.10 -31.81 11.60
N LEU A 636 71.19 -32.74 11.28
CA LEU A 636 71.38 -33.70 10.20
C LEU A 636 71.47 -33.01 8.83
N ALA A 637 70.55 -32.06 8.57
CA ALA A 637 70.57 -31.26 7.34
C ALA A 637 71.84 -30.40 7.25
N GLY A 638 72.24 -29.76 8.35
CA GLY A 638 73.49 -29.00 8.45
C GLY A 638 74.73 -29.84 8.16
N TYR A 639 74.80 -31.06 8.68
CA TYR A 639 75.90 -32.00 8.43
C TYR A 639 75.98 -32.39 6.94
N PHE A 640 74.85 -32.65 6.29
CA PHE A 640 74.82 -32.97 4.86
C PHE A 640 75.26 -31.79 3.98
N ILE A 641 74.84 -30.56 4.32
CA ILE A 641 75.27 -29.35 3.61
C ILE A 641 76.77 -29.12 3.83
N TYR A 642 77.26 -29.22 5.07
CA TYR A 642 78.67 -29.08 5.41
C TYR A 642 79.55 -30.10 4.65
N ARG A 643 79.12 -31.36 4.59
CA ARG A 643 79.82 -32.42 3.85
C ARG A 643 79.83 -32.17 2.34
N ARG A 644 78.77 -31.57 1.80
CA ARG A 644 78.68 -31.21 0.37
C ARG A 644 79.57 -30.01 0.00
N VAL A 645 79.77 -29.08 0.92
CA VAL A 645 80.66 -27.91 0.73
C VAL A 645 82.14 -28.29 0.84
N LEU A 646 82.49 -29.28 1.67
CA LEU A 646 83.87 -29.78 1.79
C LEU A 646 84.33 -30.71 0.66
N SER A 647 83.42 -31.17 -0.21
CA SER A 647 83.72 -32.11 -1.30
C SER A 647 83.78 -31.45 -2.68
N ALA A 648 83.79 -30.11 -2.75
CA ALA A 648 83.83 -29.37 -3.99
C ALA A 648 85.15 -28.59 -4.09
N ASP A 649 86.17 -29.22 -4.67
CA ASP A 649 87.33 -28.50 -5.20
C ASP A 649 86.87 -27.57 -6.33
N ILE A 650 87.10 -26.28 -6.12
CA ILE A 650 86.88 -25.23 -7.11
C ILE A 650 88.17 -25.09 -7.92
N PRO A 651 88.09 -25.05 -9.27
CA PRO A 651 89.00 -24.23 -10.04
C PRO A 651 88.25 -23.01 -10.59
N TYR A 652 88.86 -21.87 -10.31
CA TYR A 652 88.57 -20.56 -10.85
C TYR A 652 89.09 -20.48 -12.29
N GLU A 653 88.26 -20.05 -13.24
CA GLU A 653 88.75 -19.15 -14.28
C GLU A 653 87.65 -18.19 -14.78
N LEU A 654 88.14 -17.01 -15.12
CA LEU A 654 87.46 -15.76 -15.31
C LEU A 654 87.51 -15.45 -16.81
N THR A 655 86.38 -15.37 -17.52
CA THR A 655 86.23 -14.38 -18.60
C THR A 655 84.78 -14.17 -19.04
N LYS A 656 84.56 -12.93 -19.44
CA LYS A 656 83.32 -12.16 -19.57
C LYS A 656 82.71 -12.31 -20.97
N PHE A 657 81.39 -12.16 -21.03
CA PHE A 657 80.56 -11.52 -22.07
C PHE A 657 79.67 -12.35 -23.03
N THR A 658 78.39 -11.94 -22.97
CA THR A 658 77.22 -12.07 -23.87
C THR A 658 76.28 -13.29 -23.72
N MET A 659 75.06 -12.97 -23.28
CA MET A 659 73.87 -13.80 -23.05
C MET A 659 72.82 -13.26 -24.04
N GLY A 660 72.03 -14.02 -24.78
CA GLY A 660 71.66 -15.43 -24.68
C GLY A 660 70.15 -15.48 -24.96
N ASP A 661 69.79 -15.78 -26.20
CA ASP A 661 68.40 -15.97 -26.66
C ASP A 661 68.00 -17.44 -26.44
N GLN A 662 66.70 -17.66 -26.19
CA GLN A 662 65.99 -18.95 -26.18
C GLN A 662 66.34 -20.00 -25.10
N THR A 663 65.47 -20.17 -24.10
CA THR A 663 64.75 -21.45 -23.85
C THR A 663 63.61 -21.27 -22.83
N GLU A 664 62.55 -20.61 -23.28
CA GLU A 664 61.22 -20.67 -22.66
C GLU A 664 60.45 -21.82 -23.32
N ASN A 665 60.73 -23.06 -22.89
CA ASN A 665 59.84 -24.19 -23.12
C ASN A 665 60.27 -25.34 -22.22
N THR A 666 59.39 -25.66 -21.27
CA THR A 666 59.21 -26.91 -20.50
C THR A 666 58.98 -26.64 -19.00
N LEU A 667 58.18 -25.60 -18.69
CA LEU A 667 57.52 -25.43 -17.39
C LEU A 667 56.05 -25.00 -17.58
N ARG A 668 55.37 -25.64 -18.53
CA ARG A 668 53.92 -25.58 -18.74
C ARG A 668 53.42 -26.96 -19.18
N LYS A 669 53.30 -27.88 -18.22
CA LYS A 669 52.40 -29.05 -18.27
C LYS A 669 52.51 -29.79 -16.94
N LEU A 670 51.36 -30.22 -16.40
CA LEU A 670 51.11 -30.81 -15.07
C LEU A 670 50.99 -29.73 -13.99
N ILE A 671 49.82 -29.13 -13.74
CA ILE A 671 48.60 -29.66 -13.07
C ILE A 671 47.80 -28.35 -12.81
N LEU A 672 46.50 -28.11 -13.05
CA LEU A 672 45.28 -28.92 -13.14
C LEU A 672 44.27 -28.09 -13.96
N GLN A 673 43.74 -28.62 -15.07
CA GLN A 673 42.33 -29.03 -15.16
C GLN A 673 41.47 -28.74 -13.92
N LYS A 674 40.71 -27.63 -13.94
CA LYS A 674 39.26 -27.59 -13.66
C LYS A 674 38.75 -26.14 -13.67
N LEU A 675 37.58 -25.97 -14.28
CA LEU A 675 36.77 -24.74 -14.45
C LEU A 675 37.33 -23.70 -15.43
N ALA A 676 36.52 -23.12 -16.32
CA ALA A 676 35.13 -23.36 -16.66
C ALA A 676 34.82 -22.69 -18.00
N LEU A 677 34.07 -23.39 -18.84
CA LEU A 677 33.28 -22.81 -19.93
C LEU A 677 32.28 -21.80 -19.34
N SER A 678 32.27 -20.58 -19.89
CA SER A 678 31.04 -19.83 -20.14
C SER A 678 31.37 -18.62 -21.03
N TYR A 679 31.02 -18.72 -22.31
CA TYR A 679 30.92 -17.58 -23.22
C TYR A 679 29.49 -17.59 -23.78
N SER A 680 28.78 -16.49 -23.62
CA SER A 680 28.30 -15.67 -24.76
C SER A 680 27.27 -14.65 -24.29
N THR A 681 27.58 -13.37 -24.50
CA THR A 681 26.70 -12.40 -25.17
C THR A 681 27.52 -11.13 -25.48
N PRO A 682 27.15 -10.35 -26.52
CA PRO A 682 28.11 -9.62 -27.34
C PRO A 682 28.25 -8.13 -27.02
N LYS A 683 29.42 -7.61 -27.41
CA LYS A 683 29.83 -6.21 -27.49
C LYS A 683 28.82 -5.32 -28.25
N TRP A 684 28.64 -4.10 -27.74
CA TRP A 684 28.26 -2.92 -28.51
C TRP A 684 29.23 -1.79 -28.19
N ASP A 685 29.55 -1.01 -29.22
CA ASP A 685 30.66 -0.06 -29.31
C ASP A 685 30.42 1.24 -28.50
N GLU A 686 31.49 1.71 -27.86
CA GLU A 686 31.57 3.03 -27.22
C GLU A 686 32.13 4.05 -28.22
N GLU A 687 31.32 5.05 -28.57
CA GLU A 687 31.78 6.28 -29.22
C GLU A 687 31.96 7.37 -28.17
N GLY A 688 33.14 8.02 -28.21
CA GLY A 688 33.67 8.86 -27.15
C GLY A 688 33.00 10.22 -26.98
N VAL A 689 32.96 10.69 -25.73
CA VAL A 689 32.76 12.11 -25.39
C VAL A 689 33.72 12.51 -24.27
N ASP A 690 34.47 13.58 -24.55
CA ASP A 690 35.52 14.19 -23.73
C ASP A 690 35.09 14.58 -22.30
N ASN A 691 35.90 14.18 -21.33
CA ASN A 691 35.78 14.54 -19.91
C ASN A 691 36.59 15.81 -19.61
N LYS A 692 35.93 16.97 -19.46
CA LYS A 692 36.53 18.15 -18.82
C LYS A 692 36.39 18.06 -17.29
N ARG A 693 37.54 17.85 -16.63
CA ARG A 693 37.73 17.92 -15.17
C ARG A 693 37.47 19.35 -14.64
N CYS A 694 36.60 19.48 -13.66
CA CYS A 694 36.61 20.59 -12.71
C CYS A 694 37.04 20.06 -11.33
N LYS A 695 38.22 20.47 -10.87
CA LYS A 695 38.70 20.30 -9.49
C LYS A 695 37.93 21.28 -8.60
N TYR A 696 37.33 20.80 -7.52
CA TYR A 696 36.99 21.63 -6.36
C TYR A 696 37.92 21.29 -5.21
N VAL A 697 38.60 22.32 -4.72
CA VAL A 697 39.45 22.34 -3.53
C VAL A 697 38.55 22.29 -2.29
N ARG A 698 38.87 21.42 -1.34
CA ARG A 698 38.31 21.44 0.02
C ARG A 698 39.14 22.40 0.85
N ASP A 699 38.48 23.40 1.45
CA ASP A 699 39.03 24.13 2.58
C ASP A 699 38.51 23.50 3.87
N ASP A 700 39.47 23.01 4.68
CA ASP A 700 39.27 22.54 6.04
C ASP A 700 39.35 23.75 7.00
N GLY A 701 38.22 24.12 7.60
CA GLY A 701 38.13 25.20 8.59
C GLY A 701 37.60 24.68 9.93
N SER A 702 38.52 24.38 10.84
CA SER A 702 38.23 23.95 12.20
C SER A 702 37.81 25.09 13.15
N ARG A 703 37.10 24.69 14.21
CA ARG A 703 37.23 25.12 15.63
C ARG A 703 36.27 26.18 16.23
N ARG A 704 35.69 25.72 17.36
CA ARG A 704 35.56 26.33 18.71
C ARG A 704 34.20 26.91 19.16
N GLU A 705 33.76 26.33 20.28
CA GLU A 705 32.79 26.84 21.25
C GLU A 705 33.22 28.19 21.87
N MET A 706 32.27 29.09 22.13
CA MET A 706 31.92 29.52 23.50
C MET A 706 30.69 30.44 23.53
N SER A 707 30.03 30.41 24.69
CA SER A 707 28.87 31.15 25.18
C SER A 707 29.00 32.68 25.22
N GLU A 708 27.89 33.43 25.05
CA GLU A 708 27.36 34.37 26.07
C GLU A 708 26.00 35.01 25.68
N LYS A 709 25.36 35.63 26.69
CA LYS A 709 23.95 36.11 26.77
C LYS A 709 23.70 37.53 26.22
N ARG A 710 22.39 37.81 26.05
CA ARG A 710 21.62 39.09 26.11
C ARG A 710 21.20 39.81 24.80
N SER A 711 19.90 39.69 24.50
CA SER A 711 18.81 40.71 24.33
C SER A 711 18.97 41.93 23.37
N PRO A 712 17.89 42.68 23.02
CA PRO A 712 16.91 42.38 21.96
C PRO A 712 16.72 43.54 20.93
N SER A 713 15.90 43.27 19.90
CA SER A 713 15.18 44.20 18.99
C SER A 713 15.95 44.87 17.83
N GLN A 714 15.58 44.51 16.59
CA GLN A 714 15.20 45.44 15.48
C GLN A 714 14.76 44.66 14.20
N PRO A 715 14.00 45.30 13.28
CA PRO A 715 13.06 44.64 12.36
C PRO A 715 13.69 44.14 11.06
N THR A 716 13.17 43.03 10.53
CA THR A 716 13.64 42.38 9.31
C THR A 716 13.14 43.08 8.04
N THR A 717 14.09 43.32 7.13
CA THR A 717 13.87 43.83 5.77
C THR A 717 13.49 42.70 4.80
N LYS A 718 12.64 43.07 3.83
CA LYS A 718 12.04 42.22 2.78
C LYS A 718 13.08 41.42 1.98
N GLN A 719 12.90 40.10 1.94
CA GLN A 719 13.70 39.17 1.12
C GLN A 719 13.09 39.04 -0.29
N LYS A 720 13.84 39.43 -1.33
CA LYS A 720 13.47 39.22 -2.75
C LYS A 720 13.68 37.75 -3.12
N ARG A 721 12.64 37.10 -3.67
CA ARG A 721 12.73 35.74 -4.24
C ARG A 721 13.48 35.77 -5.57
N HIS A 722 14.51 34.94 -5.70
CA HIS A 722 15.18 34.65 -6.97
C HIS A 722 14.28 33.80 -7.87
N LYS A 723 14.12 34.21 -9.14
CA LYS A 723 13.55 33.39 -10.22
C LYS A 723 14.53 32.27 -10.57
N GLY A 724 14.06 31.03 -10.55
CA GLY A 724 14.84 29.86 -10.97
C GLY A 724 15.12 29.85 -12.47
N ASP A 725 16.27 29.29 -12.84
CA ASP A 725 16.83 29.24 -14.18
C ASP A 725 15.99 28.33 -15.12
N PRO A 726 15.47 28.84 -16.26
CA PRO A 726 14.69 28.08 -17.24
C PRO A 726 15.39 26.83 -17.79
N LYS A 727 16.73 26.78 -17.78
CA LYS A 727 17.49 25.63 -18.30
C LYS A 727 17.27 24.34 -17.54
N ASN A 728 16.92 24.42 -16.25
CA ASN A 728 16.69 23.23 -15.42
C ASN A 728 15.36 22.54 -15.75
N TRP A 729 14.36 23.29 -16.22
CA TRP A 729 13.06 22.74 -16.62
C TRP A 729 13.12 21.92 -17.91
N GLU A 730 14.01 22.29 -18.83
CA GLU A 730 14.18 21.57 -20.10
C GLU A 730 14.88 20.22 -19.92
N ILE A 731 15.81 20.14 -18.96
CA ILE A 731 16.51 18.90 -18.59
C ILE A 731 15.54 17.91 -17.92
N ILE A 732 14.66 18.39 -17.05
CA ILE A 732 13.62 17.55 -16.41
C ILE A 732 12.66 17.01 -17.47
N ARG A 733 12.21 17.83 -18.43
CA ARG A 733 11.29 17.40 -19.49
C ARG A 733 11.93 16.38 -20.44
N LYS A 734 13.23 16.48 -20.75
CA LYS A 734 13.94 15.51 -21.61
C LYS A 734 14.17 14.16 -20.91
N ARG A 735 14.37 14.13 -19.59
CA ARG A 735 14.44 12.88 -18.80
C ARG A 735 13.10 12.13 -18.80
N ASP A 736 11.99 12.84 -18.62
CA ASP A 736 10.64 12.26 -18.59
C ASP A 736 10.25 11.55 -19.90
N VAL A 737 10.77 12.02 -21.04
CA VAL A 737 10.54 11.41 -22.37
C VAL A 737 11.41 10.16 -22.55
N LEU A 738 12.66 10.18 -22.10
CA LEU A 738 13.58 9.05 -22.21
C LEU A 738 13.12 7.87 -21.33
N ASP A 739 12.64 8.15 -20.11
CA ASP A 739 12.12 7.13 -19.20
C ASP A 739 10.86 6.46 -19.75
N LYS A 740 9.97 7.23 -20.42
CA LYS A 740 8.82 6.66 -21.14
C LYS A 740 9.23 5.74 -22.28
N HIS A 741 10.27 6.09 -23.04
CA HIS A 741 10.67 5.29 -24.20
C HIS A 741 11.37 3.97 -23.81
N ILE A 742 12.22 4.01 -22.76
CA ILE A 742 12.83 2.81 -22.17
C ILE A 742 11.75 1.88 -21.60
N PHE A 743 10.69 2.44 -21.03
CA PHE A 743 9.57 1.68 -20.48
C PHE A 743 8.77 0.94 -21.58
N TYR A 744 8.41 1.61 -22.67
CA TYR A 744 7.69 0.97 -23.79
C TYR A 744 8.50 -0.17 -24.44
N THR A 745 9.81 0.00 -24.56
CA THR A 745 10.68 -1.02 -25.17
C THR A 745 10.79 -2.28 -24.30
N ARG A 746 10.83 -2.12 -22.96
CA ARG A 746 10.83 -3.26 -22.04
C ARG A 746 9.48 -3.96 -21.98
N PHE A 747 8.37 -3.22 -22.05
CA PHE A 747 7.02 -3.78 -22.03
C PHE A 747 6.77 -4.69 -23.23
N ASN A 748 7.12 -4.25 -24.45
CA ASN A 748 6.96 -5.05 -25.65
C ASN A 748 7.80 -6.33 -25.61
N ALA A 749 9.03 -6.27 -25.09
CA ALA A 749 9.87 -7.45 -24.91
C ALA A 749 9.32 -8.47 -23.89
N TYR A 750 8.45 -8.04 -22.97
CA TYR A 750 7.74 -8.94 -22.05
C TYR A 750 6.51 -9.59 -22.70
N GLU A 751 5.74 -8.86 -23.52
CA GLU A 751 4.63 -9.44 -24.29
C GLU A 751 5.14 -10.52 -25.25
N ASP A 752 6.22 -10.26 -25.99
CA ASP A 752 6.80 -11.24 -26.92
C ASP A 752 7.23 -12.55 -26.21
N LYS A 753 7.74 -12.46 -24.97
CA LYS A 753 8.09 -13.64 -24.16
C LYS A 753 6.88 -14.39 -23.65
N ILE A 754 5.80 -13.70 -23.30
CA ILE A 754 4.55 -14.32 -22.85
C ILE A 754 3.90 -15.07 -24.02
N ASP A 755 3.85 -14.45 -25.20
CA ASP A 755 3.31 -15.09 -26.40
C ASP A 755 4.12 -16.32 -26.82
N LEU A 756 5.45 -16.27 -26.68
CA LEU A 756 6.31 -17.42 -26.91
C LEU A 756 6.00 -18.59 -25.95
N LEU A 757 5.75 -18.30 -24.67
CA LEU A 757 5.37 -19.31 -23.66
C LEU A 757 3.97 -19.89 -23.88
N ILE A 758 3.02 -19.06 -24.33
CA ILE A 758 1.66 -19.50 -24.69
C ILE A 758 1.73 -20.44 -25.90
N ASN A 759 2.50 -20.08 -26.93
CA ASN A 759 2.69 -20.88 -28.12
C ASN A 759 3.40 -22.21 -27.82
N SER A 760 4.45 -22.20 -27.00
CA SER A 760 5.13 -23.44 -26.61
C SER A 760 4.23 -24.37 -25.80
N ARG A 761 3.36 -23.82 -24.93
CA ARG A 761 2.38 -24.62 -24.19
C ARG A 761 1.32 -25.23 -25.10
N LYS A 762 0.90 -24.50 -26.13
CA LYS A 762 -0.07 -24.99 -27.14
C LYS A 762 0.52 -26.12 -27.97
N GLU A 763 1.79 -26.03 -28.35
CA GLU A 763 2.51 -27.11 -29.05
C GLU A 763 2.65 -28.35 -28.17
N ILE A 764 3.07 -28.21 -26.90
CA ILE A 764 3.17 -29.33 -25.95
C ILE A 764 1.80 -30.01 -25.75
N CYS A 765 0.72 -29.24 -25.61
CA CYS A 765 -0.63 -29.80 -25.49
C CYS A 765 -1.14 -30.49 -26.75
N THR A 766 -0.62 -30.12 -27.93
CA THR A 766 -0.97 -30.76 -29.20
C THR A 766 -0.19 -32.08 -29.35
N PHE A 767 1.10 -32.07 -29.02
CA PHE A 767 1.96 -33.25 -29.00
C PHE A 767 1.48 -34.33 -28.00
N LEU A 768 0.91 -33.93 -26.85
CA LEU A 768 0.37 -34.88 -25.87
C LEU A 768 -1.02 -35.42 -26.21
N LYS A 769 -1.66 -34.90 -27.26
CA LYS A 769 -2.98 -35.35 -27.74
C LYS A 769 -2.89 -36.33 -28.91
N GLU A 770 -1.77 -36.32 -29.63
CA GLU A 770 -1.39 -37.35 -30.60
C GLU A 770 -0.74 -38.54 -29.88
#